data_AF-A0AAD0T4E4-F1
#
_entry.id   AF-A0AAD0T4E4-F1
#
_cell.length_a   1.000
_cell.length_b   1.000
_cell.length_c   1.000
_cell.angle_alpha   90.00
_cell.angle_beta   90.00
_cell.angle_gamma   90.00
#
_symmetry.space_group_name_H-M   'P 1'
#
loop_
_entity.id
_entity.type
_entity.pdbx_description
1 polymer ?
#
loop_
_entity_poly.entity_id
_entity_poly.type
_entity_poly.pdbx_seq_one_letter_code
_entity_poly.pdbx_strand_id
1 'polypeptide(L)'
;MEVKLISNKSHEHAKKKLSSMYQDNFTPAEKKEYIPAHNFSQGPYFAMETDKEGQPEYLLDAASQIATLGLGFNATPLFGTLMHQSAWTGNYQDSTFLEIAHSFEKLLQSKASNKKLKAVYVNSGAEANETALIMAYKSRYNKDAKKIMAFEGSFHGRFLSTLFSTWNPAKREPYQIPGHETTFIKYPETKSDNFILELDNEWLKLWENPYAKDFDTKLDKFKSNADDLLKSEIESLKELKQAFQSGEHFAILVEPMQCEGGDRYSTNRFHNALNLLAKSYKVAVIYDEVQTGFHLGLDFFWHRTFNLKDSQGNQLNPEFITCAKKAQSGIVLTENPLWLNNEFQTSSVIRGYYQAIALDQNRLKIKEIQDYTKEKLSKLVSEWEQLSAPRCFGLAFAFDLSNKDDIPAFIKNRFDLGLLYYQAGENTLRFRLNTAWTFTDIDYLFNAIDEIAKRVYKGEHNQIEFKTKKEVNIQNEYKWHEQLIKSLQGKLDTKEAKSFSNEFFKDTFNATLIDIDKDNFKKYKGQIEEIQKAIYEPTRQTEIEKFEKIAKCDDSLAIGLLSEDEELIGISFAGKISHFPHESGLRLLKHFNNPKALYMLDTTIVKKRQTNGMGKYLKYALSTIAASSGFEYIYGRNRDIHAGAMLSINCSLGAIIETILEENYLDDVDFRDVIIYRQNLKWNNENVKLSSSPILNTPSFNDMGTLVNKVCLSNFIDESFMSNMKHFKAIAPKELQHFFSASGHSECVDKIYKSILIKNGKKRTKVLSLDNDYFGKQSFMSATLSGKIDFYPNAKAQSLADLKEELDKGEYLALFIGDRLEEFSTQELNEIIEYSHKNATKVVFNESVYFHKNKKMLSTENGITPDASYIHFGGQIGLCMLKDEVYESKPLMMISTWDGDAYALAQAYQYLTSNTPKKEFKCFEDISYEFGLKAPSDFGNSGKWFFTC
;
A
#
# COMPACT_ATOMS: atom_id res chain seq x y z
N MET A 1 26.48 -11.70 1.83
CA MET A 1 26.15 -12.82 2.74
C MET A 1 25.72 -14.01 1.89
N GLU A 2 25.87 -15.26 2.34
CA GLU A 2 25.34 -16.43 1.64
C GLU A 2 23.87 -16.63 2.04
N VAL A 3 22.96 -16.73 1.07
CA VAL A 3 21.51 -16.91 1.33
C VAL A 3 21.25 -18.37 1.68
N LYS A 4 20.81 -18.62 2.92
CA LYS A 4 20.47 -19.97 3.39
C LYS A 4 18.95 -20.10 3.47
N LEU A 5 18.38 -21.10 2.81
CA LEU A 5 16.94 -21.36 2.89
C LEU A 5 16.56 -21.83 4.29
N ILE A 6 15.30 -21.62 4.66
CA ILE A 6 14.76 -22.06 5.94
C ILE A 6 14.98 -23.56 6.18
N SER A 7 15.14 -23.90 7.46
CA SER A 7 15.26 -25.25 7.97
C SER A 7 14.22 -25.53 9.06
N ASN A 8 14.04 -26.81 9.40
CA ASN A 8 13.18 -27.21 10.52
C ASN A 8 13.61 -26.55 11.85
N LYS A 9 14.89 -26.18 12.02
CA LYS A 9 15.37 -25.51 13.24
C LYS A 9 14.78 -24.12 13.40
N SER A 10 14.69 -23.34 12.33
CA SER A 10 14.11 -22.00 12.36
C SER A 10 12.62 -22.01 12.65
N HIS A 11 11.90 -23.03 12.13
CA HIS A 11 10.49 -23.24 12.49
C HIS A 11 10.34 -23.59 13.98
N GLU A 12 11.12 -24.53 14.51
CA GLU A 12 11.05 -24.88 15.93
C GLU A 12 11.44 -23.72 16.87
N HIS A 13 12.43 -22.90 16.49
CA HIS A 13 12.77 -21.66 17.20
C HIS A 13 11.59 -20.69 17.27
N ALA A 14 11.01 -20.37 16.11
CA ALA A 14 9.87 -19.48 16.01
C ALA A 14 8.66 -20.00 16.79
N LYS A 15 8.33 -21.30 16.64
CA LYS A 15 7.24 -21.94 17.36
C LYS A 15 7.42 -21.88 18.88
N LYS A 16 8.63 -22.16 19.37
CA LYS A 16 8.94 -22.04 20.81
C LYS A 16 8.71 -20.61 21.30
N LYS A 17 9.23 -19.61 20.59
CA LYS A 17 9.10 -18.19 20.98
C LYS A 17 7.65 -17.71 20.92
N LEU A 18 6.92 -18.00 19.84
CA LEU A 18 5.52 -17.62 19.65
C LEU A 18 4.57 -18.32 20.62
N SER A 19 4.81 -19.59 20.95
CA SER A 19 3.96 -20.33 21.91
C SER A 19 3.87 -19.63 23.27
N SER A 20 4.98 -19.05 23.76
CA SER A 20 5.01 -18.26 24.99
C SER A 20 4.27 -16.91 24.86
N MET A 21 4.16 -16.39 23.64
CA MET A 21 3.50 -15.12 23.36
C MET A 21 1.99 -15.27 23.20
N TYR A 22 1.48 -16.45 22.84
CA TYR A 22 0.06 -16.75 22.75
C TYR A 22 -0.53 -17.40 24.02
N GLN A 23 0.28 -17.54 25.08
CA GLN A 23 -0.22 -17.95 26.39
C GLN A 23 -1.37 -17.01 26.80
N ASP A 24 -2.49 -17.60 27.22
CA ASP A 24 -3.76 -16.94 27.60
C ASP A 24 -4.75 -16.58 26.47
N ASN A 25 -4.51 -16.94 25.21
CA ASN A 25 -5.45 -16.70 24.09
C ASN A 25 -5.97 -15.25 23.97
N PHE A 26 -5.16 -14.26 24.41
CA PHE A 26 -5.58 -12.85 24.45
C PHE A 26 -5.59 -12.22 23.05
N THR A 27 -4.78 -12.73 22.12
CA THR A 27 -4.89 -12.46 20.68
C THR A 27 -4.99 -13.78 19.92
N PRO A 28 -5.71 -13.82 18.79
CA PRO A 28 -5.68 -15.00 17.91
C PRO A 28 -4.27 -15.31 17.44
N ALA A 29 -3.89 -16.59 17.47
CA ALA A 29 -2.61 -17.03 16.92
C ALA A 29 -2.56 -16.88 15.40
N GLU A 30 -1.39 -16.48 14.88
CA GLU A 30 -1.16 -16.42 13.45
C GLU A 30 -1.10 -17.80 12.80
N LYS A 31 -1.40 -17.85 11.50
CA LYS A 31 -1.48 -19.12 10.75
C LYS A 31 -0.12 -19.73 10.38
N LYS A 32 0.95 -18.94 10.32
CA LYS A 32 2.30 -19.42 9.97
C LYS A 32 3.27 -19.06 11.09
N GLU A 33 3.97 -20.07 11.58
CA GLU A 33 4.85 -19.97 12.77
C GLU A 33 6.29 -19.62 12.34
N TYR A 34 6.50 -18.45 11.73
CA TYR A 34 7.83 -17.88 11.51
C TYR A 34 7.88 -16.44 12.01
N ILE A 35 9.04 -16.01 12.48
CA ILE A 35 9.27 -14.63 12.96
C ILE A 35 10.11 -13.91 11.90
N PRO A 36 9.59 -12.86 11.25
CA PRO A 36 10.33 -12.11 10.25
C PRO A 36 11.56 -11.39 10.82
N ALA A 37 12.62 -11.32 10.03
CA ALA A 37 13.80 -10.49 10.31
C ALA A 37 13.94 -9.40 9.24
N HIS A 38 13.00 -8.45 9.21
CA HIS A 38 12.81 -7.49 8.09
C HIS A 38 14.07 -6.75 7.64
N ASN A 39 14.95 -6.41 8.57
CA ASN A 39 16.20 -5.69 8.28
C ASN A 39 17.19 -6.51 7.43
N PHE A 40 16.93 -7.80 7.23
CA PHE A 40 17.75 -8.70 6.41
C PHE A 40 17.06 -9.21 5.14
N SER A 41 15.76 -8.97 4.97
CA SER A 41 15.04 -9.36 3.75
C SER A 41 15.56 -8.56 2.55
N GLN A 42 15.61 -9.16 1.36
CA GLN A 42 16.12 -8.47 0.18
C GLN A 42 15.57 -9.09 -1.10
N GLY A 43 15.07 -8.26 -2.01
CA GLY A 43 14.55 -8.73 -3.30
C GLY A 43 13.44 -9.77 -3.12
N PRO A 44 13.56 -10.99 -3.69
CA PRO A 44 12.60 -12.07 -3.49
C PRO A 44 12.81 -12.84 -2.18
N TYR A 45 13.88 -12.58 -1.42
CA TYR A 45 14.25 -13.35 -0.23
C TYR A 45 13.67 -12.72 1.04
N PHE A 46 12.74 -13.43 1.67
CA PHE A 46 12.10 -13.03 2.92
C PHE A 46 12.84 -13.66 4.11
N ALA A 47 13.53 -12.83 4.90
CA ALA A 47 14.35 -13.27 6.02
C ALA A 47 13.53 -13.64 7.26
N MET A 48 13.95 -14.71 7.93
CA MET A 48 13.40 -15.25 9.16
C MET A 48 14.45 -15.23 10.26
N GLU A 49 14.02 -14.95 11.49
CA GLU A 49 14.84 -15.09 12.69
C GLU A 49 15.22 -16.57 12.91
N THR A 50 16.43 -16.78 13.42
CA THR A 50 16.94 -18.10 13.82
C THR A 50 17.39 -18.09 15.28
N ASP A 51 17.81 -19.23 15.80
CA ASP A 51 18.44 -19.35 17.11
C ASP A 51 19.80 -18.62 17.22
N LYS A 52 20.35 -18.15 16.09
CA LYS A 52 21.60 -17.40 16.00
C LYS A 52 21.35 -15.97 15.55
N GLU A 53 21.55 -15.05 16.48
CA GLU A 53 21.41 -13.62 16.22
C GLU A 53 22.25 -13.17 15.02
N GLY A 54 21.63 -12.38 14.14
CA GLY A 54 22.27 -11.87 12.92
C GLY A 54 22.54 -12.90 11.81
N GLN A 55 22.05 -14.13 11.94
CA GLN A 55 22.17 -15.18 10.90
C GLN A 55 20.78 -15.65 10.45
N PRO A 56 20.08 -14.85 9.62
CA PRO A 56 18.75 -15.21 9.13
C PRO A 56 18.79 -16.38 8.14
N GLU A 57 17.68 -17.10 8.07
CA GLU A 57 17.35 -18.01 6.97
C GLU A 57 16.21 -17.42 6.13
N TYR A 58 16.01 -17.92 4.91
CA TYR A 58 15.20 -17.23 3.90
C TYR A 58 14.12 -18.09 3.26
N LEU A 59 12.97 -17.46 3.00
CA LEU A 59 11.95 -17.95 2.07
C LEU A 59 12.05 -17.18 0.74
N LEU A 60 11.95 -17.88 -0.39
CA LEU A 60 11.67 -17.24 -1.68
C LEU A 60 10.19 -16.90 -1.75
N ASP A 61 9.88 -15.61 -1.70
CA ASP A 61 8.53 -15.07 -1.69
C ASP A 61 7.96 -14.93 -3.10
N ALA A 62 7.44 -16.04 -3.63
CA ALA A 62 6.65 -16.07 -4.85
C ALA A 62 5.17 -15.73 -4.61
N ALA A 63 4.84 -15.14 -3.45
CA ALA A 63 3.53 -14.55 -3.17
C ALA A 63 3.60 -13.02 -3.08
N SER A 64 4.80 -12.43 -3.02
CA SER A 64 5.06 -11.01 -2.81
C SER A 64 4.19 -10.42 -1.69
N GLN A 65 4.11 -11.14 -0.55
CA GLN A 65 3.24 -10.82 0.58
C GLN A 65 1.77 -10.59 0.19
N ILE A 66 1.15 -11.52 -0.55
CA ILE A 66 -0.21 -11.35 -1.11
C ILE A 66 -0.26 -10.19 -2.12
N ALA A 67 0.72 -10.18 -3.04
CA ALA A 67 0.86 -9.22 -4.11
C ALA A 67 0.98 -7.75 -3.65
N THR A 68 1.64 -7.47 -2.52
CA THR A 68 1.85 -6.11 -1.99
C THR A 68 3.23 -5.55 -2.31
N LEU A 69 4.21 -6.42 -2.57
CA LEU A 69 5.56 -6.03 -2.96
C LEU A 69 5.69 -6.05 -4.48
N GLY A 70 5.91 -4.90 -5.10
CA GLY A 70 6.19 -4.84 -6.53
C GLY A 70 7.68 -4.87 -6.86
N LEU A 71 8.51 -4.33 -5.97
CA LEU A 71 9.96 -4.20 -6.14
C LEU A 71 10.76 -5.22 -5.31
N GLY A 72 10.08 -6.07 -4.53
CA GLY A 72 10.70 -6.95 -3.53
C GLY A 72 10.99 -6.25 -2.20
N PHE A 73 11.61 -6.99 -1.28
CA PHE A 73 12.01 -6.48 0.04
C PHE A 73 13.21 -5.53 -0.06
N ASN A 74 13.22 -4.50 0.80
CA ASN A 74 14.29 -3.52 0.92
C ASN A 74 14.74 -2.91 -0.41
N ALA A 75 13.77 -2.73 -1.32
CA ALA A 75 14.01 -2.08 -2.59
C ALA A 75 14.53 -0.66 -2.36
N THR A 76 15.66 -0.32 -2.99
CA THR A 76 16.35 0.97 -2.83
C THR A 76 15.41 2.18 -2.87
N PRO A 77 14.46 2.31 -3.82
CA PRO A 77 13.53 3.45 -3.86
C PRO A 77 12.74 3.69 -2.57
N LEU A 78 12.41 2.63 -1.81
CA LEU A 78 11.51 2.72 -0.66
C LEU A 78 12.17 3.37 0.57
N PHE A 79 13.50 3.42 0.62
CA PHE A 79 14.22 4.19 1.63
C PHE A 79 13.92 5.71 1.56
N GLY A 80 13.45 6.19 0.41
CA GLY A 80 12.95 7.55 0.24
C GLY A 80 11.84 7.92 1.22
N THR A 81 11.08 6.93 1.68
CA THR A 81 10.04 7.11 2.70
C THR A 81 10.62 7.69 3.99
N LEU A 82 11.82 7.27 4.39
CA LEU A 82 12.48 7.71 5.62
C LEU A 82 12.92 9.18 5.57
N MET A 83 13.06 9.73 4.38
CA MET A 83 13.58 11.08 4.15
C MET A 83 12.57 12.17 4.45
N HIS A 84 11.30 11.82 4.67
CA HIS A 84 10.21 12.75 4.91
C HIS A 84 9.76 12.70 6.36
N GLN A 85 9.75 13.86 7.03
CA GLN A 85 9.32 13.97 8.43
C GLN A 85 7.89 13.49 8.65
N SER A 86 7.00 13.70 7.67
CA SER A 86 5.62 13.24 7.70
C SER A 86 5.49 11.73 7.79
N ALA A 87 6.43 10.94 7.25
CA ALA A 87 6.44 9.48 7.40
C ALA A 87 6.66 9.04 8.85
N TRP A 88 7.46 9.79 9.60
CA TRP A 88 7.73 9.52 11.01
C TRP A 88 6.60 10.01 11.91
N THR A 89 6.08 11.21 11.64
CA THR A 89 5.13 11.92 12.52
C THR A 89 3.66 11.64 12.25
N GLY A 90 3.31 11.09 11.08
CA GLY A 90 1.91 10.98 10.66
C GLY A 90 1.27 12.30 10.20
N ASN A 91 2.04 13.40 10.11
CA ASN A 91 1.52 14.72 9.74
C ASN A 91 1.16 14.80 8.26
N TYR A 92 -0.11 14.61 7.91
CA TYR A 92 -0.62 14.71 6.54
C TYR A 92 -0.76 16.16 6.05
N GLN A 93 -0.51 17.17 6.91
CA GLN A 93 -0.53 18.59 6.53
C GLN A 93 0.87 19.17 6.33
N ASP A 94 1.91 18.34 6.50
CA ASP A 94 3.27 18.68 6.11
C ASP A 94 3.31 19.10 4.64
N SER A 95 3.91 20.25 4.35
CA SER A 95 3.94 20.81 2.99
C SER A 95 4.62 19.86 1.99
N THR A 96 5.67 19.14 2.42
CA THR A 96 6.36 18.16 1.57
C THR A 96 5.46 16.96 1.30
N PHE A 97 4.72 16.46 2.29
CA PHE A 97 3.73 15.41 2.09
C PHE A 97 2.65 15.82 1.08
N LEU A 98 2.11 17.04 1.17
CA LEU A 98 1.10 17.52 0.23
C LEU A 98 1.64 17.59 -1.21
N GLU A 99 2.90 17.97 -1.40
CA GLU A 99 3.59 17.90 -2.69
C GLU A 99 3.71 16.46 -3.21
N ILE A 100 4.06 15.51 -2.33
CA ILE A 100 4.13 14.07 -2.67
C ILE A 100 2.75 13.54 -3.06
N ALA A 101 1.73 13.80 -2.25
CA ALA A 101 0.35 13.35 -2.51
C ALA A 101 -0.19 13.92 -3.82
N HIS A 102 0.13 15.17 -4.14
CA HIS A 102 -0.20 15.79 -5.42
C HIS A 102 0.54 15.15 -6.60
N SER A 103 1.86 14.94 -6.46
CA SER A 103 2.69 14.26 -7.47
C SER A 103 2.18 12.84 -7.72
N PHE A 104 1.77 12.14 -6.66
CA PHE A 104 1.19 10.81 -6.75
C PHE A 104 -0.17 10.82 -7.46
N GLU A 105 -1.08 11.75 -7.12
CA GLU A 105 -2.35 11.91 -7.85
C GLU A 105 -2.11 12.16 -9.34
N LYS A 106 -1.14 13.00 -9.71
CA LYS A 106 -0.79 13.29 -11.10
C LYS A 106 -0.29 12.05 -11.85
N LEU A 107 0.53 11.23 -11.19
CA LEU A 107 0.96 9.94 -11.73
C LEU A 107 -0.27 9.04 -11.96
N LEU A 108 -1.14 8.86 -10.97
CA LEU A 108 -2.32 8.01 -11.07
C LEU A 108 -3.29 8.48 -12.17
N GLN A 109 -3.52 9.79 -12.29
CA GLN A 109 -4.29 10.42 -13.38
C GLN A 109 -3.72 10.06 -14.77
N SER A 110 -2.40 10.15 -14.93
CA SER A 110 -1.71 9.80 -16.16
C SER A 110 -1.88 8.30 -16.49
N LYS A 111 -1.68 7.43 -15.51
CA LYS A 111 -1.76 5.97 -15.68
C LYS A 111 -3.16 5.44 -15.92
N ALA A 112 -4.18 6.10 -15.37
CA ALA A 112 -5.57 5.83 -15.70
C ALA A 112 -6.00 6.46 -17.04
N SER A 113 -5.15 7.30 -17.64
CA SER A 113 -5.49 8.15 -18.80
C SER A 113 -6.76 8.97 -18.56
N ASN A 114 -6.87 9.54 -17.35
CA ASN A 114 -7.97 10.41 -16.96
C ASN A 114 -7.47 11.51 -16.00
N LYS A 115 -7.30 12.72 -16.55
CA LYS A 115 -6.80 13.91 -15.82
C LYS A 115 -7.78 14.47 -14.77
N LYS A 116 -9.04 14.01 -14.76
CA LYS A 116 -10.08 14.48 -13.83
C LYS A 116 -10.16 13.70 -12.52
N LEU A 117 -9.54 12.51 -12.46
CA LEU A 117 -9.58 11.67 -11.28
C LEU A 117 -8.95 12.37 -10.07
N LYS A 118 -9.59 12.23 -8.92
CA LYS A 118 -9.05 12.61 -7.60
C LYS A 118 -8.68 11.38 -6.81
N ALA A 119 -7.60 11.47 -6.04
CA ALA A 119 -7.16 10.40 -5.15
C ALA A 119 -7.66 10.62 -3.73
N VAL A 120 -8.43 9.65 -3.22
CA VAL A 120 -8.90 9.60 -1.83
C VAL A 120 -8.16 8.47 -1.12
N TYR A 121 -7.31 8.80 -0.15
CA TYR A 121 -6.49 7.83 0.58
C TYR A 121 -7.24 7.26 1.79
N VAL A 122 -7.10 5.96 2.03
CA VAL A 122 -7.62 5.21 3.20
C VAL A 122 -6.60 4.12 3.59
N ASN A 123 -6.84 3.38 4.67
CA ASN A 123 -5.85 2.45 5.20
C ASN A 123 -5.78 1.10 4.46
N SER A 124 -6.90 0.57 3.97
CA SER A 124 -6.97 -0.79 3.41
C SER A 124 -7.79 -0.89 2.12
N GLY A 125 -7.69 -2.03 1.44
CA GLY A 125 -8.49 -2.32 0.24
C GLY A 125 -9.99 -2.51 0.54
N ALA A 126 -10.31 -3.09 1.70
CA ALA A 126 -11.71 -3.21 2.14
C ALA A 126 -12.32 -1.83 2.40
N GLU A 127 -11.58 -0.92 3.05
CA GLU A 127 -11.99 0.48 3.21
C GLU A 127 -12.11 1.21 1.89
N ALA A 128 -11.21 0.97 0.92
CA ALA A 128 -11.28 1.62 -0.38
C ALA A 128 -12.56 1.21 -1.12
N ASN A 129 -12.88 -0.09 -1.13
CA ASN A 129 -14.12 -0.59 -1.71
C ASN A 129 -15.37 -0.08 -1.00
N GLU A 130 -15.42 -0.07 0.34
CA GLU A 130 -16.57 0.51 1.05
C GLU A 130 -16.68 2.02 0.88
N THR A 131 -15.57 2.76 0.88
CA THR A 131 -15.58 4.20 0.60
C THR A 131 -16.15 4.48 -0.80
N ALA A 132 -15.73 3.72 -1.81
CA ALA A 132 -16.28 3.82 -3.17
C ALA A 132 -17.79 3.48 -3.20
N LEU A 133 -18.20 2.39 -2.53
CA LEU A 133 -19.61 2.00 -2.43
C LEU A 133 -20.46 3.04 -1.71
N ILE A 134 -19.96 3.67 -0.64
CA ILE A 134 -20.69 4.74 0.07
C ILE A 134 -20.84 5.95 -0.84
N MET A 135 -19.80 6.32 -1.60
CA MET A 135 -19.88 7.41 -2.58
C MET A 135 -20.91 7.09 -3.68
N ALA A 136 -20.87 5.88 -4.22
CA ALA A 136 -21.86 5.38 -5.18
C ALA A 136 -23.28 5.37 -4.60
N TYR A 137 -23.43 4.95 -3.34
CA TYR A 137 -24.72 4.98 -2.64
C TYR A 137 -25.25 6.40 -2.55
N LYS A 138 -24.45 7.38 -2.11
CA LYS A 138 -24.91 8.78 -1.99
C LYS A 138 -25.25 9.40 -3.35
N SER A 139 -24.47 9.10 -4.40
CA SER A 139 -24.67 9.62 -5.75
C SER A 139 -25.71 8.85 -6.58
N ARG A 140 -26.21 7.70 -6.09
CA ARG A 140 -27.13 6.81 -6.83
C ARG A 140 -28.32 7.54 -7.44
N TYR A 141 -28.69 7.12 -8.65
CA TYR A 141 -29.84 7.66 -9.38
C TYR A 141 -31.17 7.26 -8.74
N ASN A 142 -31.39 5.96 -8.51
CA ASN A 142 -32.56 5.48 -7.78
C ASN A 142 -32.31 5.52 -6.26
N LYS A 143 -33.01 6.40 -5.54
CA LYS A 143 -32.84 6.54 -4.09
C LYS A 143 -33.34 5.32 -3.29
N ASP A 144 -34.16 4.47 -3.89
CA ASP A 144 -34.61 3.22 -3.26
C ASP A 144 -33.63 2.06 -3.47
N ALA A 145 -32.63 2.21 -4.34
CA ALA A 145 -31.61 1.17 -4.57
C ALA A 145 -30.71 0.99 -3.34
N LYS A 146 -30.66 -0.24 -2.82
CA LYS A 146 -29.91 -0.62 -1.60
C LYS A 146 -28.98 -1.81 -1.80
N LYS A 147 -29.07 -2.51 -2.93
CA LYS A 147 -28.29 -3.73 -3.20
C LYS A 147 -27.04 -3.45 -4.00
N ILE A 148 -26.06 -4.33 -3.83
CA ILE A 148 -24.79 -4.34 -4.55
C ILE A 148 -24.76 -5.58 -5.45
N MET A 149 -24.07 -5.51 -6.59
CA MET A 149 -23.70 -6.70 -7.37
C MET A 149 -22.21 -6.99 -7.26
N ALA A 150 -21.88 -8.28 -7.35
CA ALA A 150 -20.52 -8.77 -7.51
C ALA A 150 -20.57 -10.07 -8.34
N PHE A 151 -19.40 -10.65 -8.61
CA PHE A 151 -19.29 -11.86 -9.41
C PHE A 151 -18.97 -13.09 -8.55
N GLU A 152 -19.47 -14.26 -8.93
CA GLU A 152 -19.04 -15.53 -8.34
C GLU A 152 -17.50 -15.65 -8.41
N GLY A 153 -16.86 -16.12 -7.35
CA GLY A 153 -15.40 -16.19 -7.22
C GLY A 153 -14.69 -14.91 -6.77
N SER A 154 -15.41 -13.79 -6.65
CA SER A 154 -14.81 -12.49 -6.28
C SER A 154 -14.30 -12.41 -4.82
N PHE A 155 -13.36 -11.50 -4.58
CA PHE A 155 -12.90 -11.11 -3.25
C PHE A 155 -12.68 -9.61 -3.15
N HIS A 156 -13.52 -8.93 -2.35
CA HIS A 156 -13.54 -7.46 -2.26
C HIS A 156 -13.18 -6.92 -0.87
N GLY A 157 -12.85 -7.79 0.09
CA GLY A 157 -12.46 -7.39 1.44
C GLY A 157 -13.27 -8.08 2.53
N ARG A 158 -13.11 -7.60 3.76
CA ARG A 158 -13.69 -8.22 4.96
C ARG A 158 -14.34 -7.21 5.91
N PHE A 159 -14.56 -5.99 5.45
CA PHE A 159 -15.54 -5.10 6.10
C PHE A 159 -16.95 -5.63 5.80
N LEU A 160 -17.97 -5.16 6.50
CA LEU A 160 -19.28 -5.78 6.49
C LEU A 160 -19.87 -5.93 5.06
N SER A 161 -19.98 -4.84 4.29
CA SER A 161 -20.55 -4.85 2.93
C SER A 161 -19.59 -5.44 1.88
N THR A 162 -18.28 -5.26 2.05
CA THR A 162 -17.28 -5.92 1.16
C THR A 162 -17.19 -7.43 1.40
N LEU A 163 -17.46 -7.88 2.61
CA LEU A 163 -17.59 -9.31 2.94
C LEU A 163 -18.87 -9.89 2.31
N PHE A 164 -19.97 -9.13 2.30
CA PHE A 164 -21.19 -9.52 1.57
C PHE A 164 -20.91 -9.72 0.08
N SER A 165 -20.03 -8.88 -0.46
CA SER A 165 -19.61 -8.91 -1.87
C SER A 165 -18.48 -9.90 -2.16
N THR A 166 -17.93 -10.56 -1.16
CA THR A 166 -16.89 -11.59 -1.34
C THR A 166 -17.52 -12.98 -1.47
N TRP A 167 -17.12 -13.74 -2.50
CA TRP A 167 -17.61 -15.10 -2.75
C TRP A 167 -16.95 -16.14 -1.82
N ASN A 168 -17.32 -16.10 -0.55
CA ASN A 168 -16.93 -17.11 0.44
C ASN A 168 -18.09 -17.39 1.39
N PRO A 169 -18.97 -18.36 1.08
CA PRO A 169 -20.17 -18.65 1.87
C PRO A 169 -19.89 -18.80 3.38
N ALA A 170 -18.89 -19.60 3.74
CA ALA A 170 -18.52 -19.85 5.14
C ALA A 170 -18.11 -18.59 5.92
N LYS A 171 -17.57 -17.57 5.24
CA LYS A 171 -17.22 -16.28 5.86
C LYS A 171 -18.29 -15.22 5.66
N ARG A 172 -19.15 -15.33 4.67
CA ARG A 172 -20.13 -14.32 4.26
C ARG A 172 -21.47 -14.53 4.96
N GLU A 173 -22.02 -15.73 4.84
CA GLU A 173 -23.37 -16.07 5.31
C GLU A 173 -23.54 -15.81 6.81
N PRO A 174 -22.54 -16.04 7.69
CA PRO A 174 -22.64 -15.70 9.11
C PRO A 174 -22.68 -14.21 9.43
N TYR A 175 -22.58 -13.28 8.47
CA TYR A 175 -22.67 -11.83 8.73
C TYR A 175 -23.71 -11.12 7.87
N GLN A 176 -24.23 -11.76 6.81
CA GLN A 176 -25.25 -11.17 5.95
C GLN A 176 -26.46 -10.67 6.74
N ILE A 177 -26.93 -9.48 6.36
CA ILE A 177 -28.09 -8.79 6.89
C ILE A 177 -29.18 -8.78 5.82
N PRO A 178 -30.40 -9.28 6.12
CA PRO A 178 -31.50 -9.27 5.17
C PRO A 178 -31.85 -7.88 4.64
N GLY A 179 -31.99 -7.75 3.32
CA GLY A 179 -32.28 -6.49 2.63
C GLY A 179 -31.05 -5.70 2.16
N HIS A 180 -29.85 -6.12 2.55
CA HIS A 180 -28.57 -5.48 2.21
C HIS A 180 -27.59 -6.45 1.56
N GLU A 181 -28.08 -7.58 1.05
CA GLU A 181 -27.25 -8.62 0.46
C GLU A 181 -26.70 -8.23 -0.91
N THR A 182 -25.55 -8.83 -1.27
CA THR A 182 -24.99 -8.75 -2.62
C THR A 182 -25.62 -9.79 -3.53
N THR A 183 -26.05 -9.36 -4.71
CA THR A 183 -26.45 -10.25 -5.81
C THR A 183 -25.22 -10.72 -6.57
N PHE A 184 -25.04 -12.03 -6.71
CA PHE A 184 -23.91 -12.60 -7.44
C PHE A 184 -24.32 -12.99 -8.85
N ILE A 185 -23.49 -12.60 -9.82
CA ILE A 185 -23.61 -12.98 -11.23
C ILE A 185 -22.50 -13.96 -11.56
N LYS A 186 -22.78 -14.91 -12.45
CA LYS A 186 -21.76 -15.82 -12.98
C LYS A 186 -20.61 -15.01 -13.60
N TYR A 187 -19.37 -15.37 -13.27
CA TYR A 187 -18.19 -14.74 -13.86
C TYR A 187 -17.81 -15.48 -15.17
N PRO A 188 -17.77 -14.80 -16.32
CA PRO A 188 -17.41 -15.44 -17.58
C PRO A 188 -15.89 -15.61 -17.68
N GLU A 189 -15.40 -16.74 -17.15
CA GLU A 189 -13.97 -17.03 -17.12
C GLU A 189 -13.45 -17.60 -18.46
N THR A 190 -12.23 -17.22 -18.81
CA THR A 190 -11.38 -17.95 -19.74
C THR A 190 -10.25 -18.65 -18.98
N LYS A 191 -9.92 -19.88 -19.38
CA LYS A 191 -8.80 -20.67 -18.83
C LYS A 191 -7.46 -20.39 -19.52
N SER A 192 -7.41 -19.35 -20.35
CA SER A 192 -6.25 -18.92 -21.12
C SER A 192 -5.85 -17.49 -20.75
N ASP A 193 -4.57 -17.17 -20.89
CA ASP A 193 -4.08 -15.79 -20.82
C ASP A 193 -4.29 -14.99 -22.12
N ASN A 194 -4.95 -15.57 -23.13
CA ASN A 194 -5.45 -14.87 -24.31
C ASN A 194 -6.87 -14.30 -24.06
N PHE A 195 -6.95 -13.17 -23.36
CA PHE A 195 -8.22 -12.51 -22.99
C PHE A 195 -8.43 -11.15 -23.68
N ILE A 196 -7.50 -10.76 -24.57
CA ILE A 196 -7.63 -9.55 -25.38
C ILE A 196 -8.02 -9.96 -26.79
N LEU A 197 -9.30 -9.77 -27.10
CA LEU A 197 -9.93 -10.15 -28.36
C LEU A 197 -10.14 -8.93 -29.26
N GLU A 198 -10.23 -9.16 -30.57
CA GLU A 198 -10.74 -8.15 -31.48
C GLU A 198 -12.22 -7.86 -31.18
N LEU A 199 -12.57 -6.57 -31.12
CA LEU A 199 -13.91 -6.12 -30.76
C LEU A 199 -14.74 -5.84 -32.02
N ASP A 200 -15.89 -6.51 -32.13
CA ASP A 200 -16.91 -6.18 -33.12
C ASP A 200 -17.64 -4.88 -32.72
N ASN A 201 -17.72 -3.91 -33.62
CA ASN A 201 -18.41 -2.65 -33.35
C ASN A 201 -19.93 -2.84 -33.15
N GLU A 202 -20.55 -3.84 -33.78
CA GLU A 202 -21.96 -4.15 -33.59
C GLU A 202 -22.25 -4.71 -32.19
N TRP A 203 -21.25 -5.36 -31.57
CA TRP A 203 -21.32 -5.78 -30.16
C TRP A 203 -21.39 -4.57 -29.24
N LEU A 204 -20.55 -3.55 -29.46
CA LEU A 204 -20.56 -2.32 -28.66
C LEU A 204 -21.89 -1.58 -28.77
N LYS A 205 -22.40 -1.37 -30.00
CA LYS A 205 -23.70 -0.72 -30.25
C LYS A 205 -24.87 -1.43 -29.59
N LEU A 206 -24.82 -2.77 -29.53
CA LEU A 206 -25.87 -3.57 -28.89
C LEU A 206 -25.98 -3.23 -27.39
N TRP A 207 -24.85 -3.21 -26.68
CA TRP A 207 -24.82 -2.99 -25.24
C TRP A 207 -24.94 -1.51 -24.84
N GLU A 208 -24.65 -0.57 -25.75
CA GLU A 208 -24.97 0.85 -25.58
C GLU A 208 -26.48 1.13 -25.50
N ASN A 209 -27.27 0.39 -26.28
CA ASN A 209 -28.73 0.57 -26.34
C ASN A 209 -29.48 -0.69 -25.89
N PRO A 210 -29.40 -1.04 -24.58
CA PRO A 210 -30.01 -2.27 -24.06
C PRO A 210 -31.55 -2.20 -23.98
N TYR A 211 -32.14 -1.06 -24.34
CA TYR A 211 -33.59 -0.81 -24.34
C TYR A 211 -34.21 -0.95 -25.73
N ALA A 212 -33.41 -1.19 -26.77
CA ALA A 212 -33.89 -1.32 -28.13
C ALA A 212 -34.92 -2.47 -28.25
N LYS A 213 -36.03 -2.24 -28.96
CA LYS A 213 -37.08 -3.25 -29.16
C LYS A 213 -36.56 -4.51 -29.86
N ASP A 214 -35.52 -4.38 -30.66
CA ASP A 214 -34.86 -5.46 -31.40
C ASP A 214 -33.58 -5.98 -30.72
N PHE A 215 -33.35 -5.65 -29.44
CA PHE A 215 -32.15 -6.05 -28.70
C PHE A 215 -31.95 -7.57 -28.70
N ASP A 216 -32.98 -8.35 -28.34
CA ASP A 216 -32.87 -9.81 -28.27
C ASP A 216 -32.61 -10.41 -29.66
N THR A 217 -33.31 -9.92 -30.70
CA THR A 217 -33.09 -10.34 -32.10
C THR A 217 -31.66 -10.05 -32.57
N LYS A 218 -31.08 -8.91 -32.18
CA LYS A 218 -29.67 -8.58 -32.49
C LYS A 218 -28.69 -9.44 -31.69
N LEU A 219 -28.97 -9.69 -30.42
CA LEU A 219 -28.16 -10.56 -29.56
C LEU A 219 -28.13 -12.00 -30.10
N ASP A 220 -29.23 -12.50 -30.65
CA ASP A 220 -29.32 -13.86 -31.21
C ASP A 220 -28.36 -14.09 -32.39
N LYS A 221 -27.99 -13.03 -33.13
CA LYS A 221 -26.96 -13.12 -34.19
C LYS A 221 -25.58 -13.46 -33.65
N PHE A 222 -25.27 -13.03 -32.43
CA PHE A 222 -24.01 -13.40 -31.76
C PHE A 222 -24.06 -14.82 -31.21
N LYS A 223 -25.24 -15.31 -30.78
CA LYS A 223 -25.39 -16.65 -30.22
C LYS A 223 -25.25 -17.77 -31.25
N SER A 224 -25.75 -17.58 -32.46
CA SER A 224 -25.85 -18.64 -33.48
C SER A 224 -24.49 -19.24 -33.86
N ASN A 225 -23.40 -18.50 -33.69
CA ASN A 225 -22.02 -18.93 -33.96
C ASN A 225 -21.09 -18.79 -32.73
N ALA A 226 -21.65 -18.72 -31.52
CA ALA A 226 -20.86 -18.48 -30.31
C ALA A 226 -20.06 -19.72 -29.87
N ASP A 227 -18.78 -19.51 -29.57
CA ASP A 227 -18.01 -20.44 -28.73
C ASP A 227 -18.52 -20.42 -27.28
N ASP A 228 -18.03 -21.35 -26.46
CA ASP A 228 -18.54 -21.50 -25.09
C ASP A 228 -18.21 -20.30 -24.20
N LEU A 229 -17.11 -19.60 -24.49
CA LEU A 229 -16.75 -18.36 -23.81
C LEU A 229 -17.75 -17.24 -24.13
N LEU A 230 -18.07 -16.99 -25.40
CA LEU A 230 -19.07 -16.00 -25.80
C LEU A 230 -20.45 -16.34 -25.27
N LYS A 231 -20.85 -17.63 -25.23
CA LYS A 231 -22.11 -18.05 -24.60
C LYS A 231 -22.15 -17.67 -23.13
N SER A 232 -21.09 -17.99 -22.37
CA SER A 232 -20.96 -17.65 -20.95
C SER A 232 -21.00 -16.13 -20.70
N GLU A 233 -20.35 -15.35 -21.55
CA GLU A 233 -20.40 -13.88 -21.51
C GLU A 233 -21.80 -13.33 -21.77
N ILE A 234 -22.49 -13.84 -22.80
CA ILE A 234 -23.87 -13.46 -23.12
C ILE A 234 -24.82 -13.79 -21.96
N GLU A 235 -24.69 -14.97 -21.35
CA GLU A 235 -25.48 -15.36 -20.18
C GLU A 235 -25.27 -14.39 -19.02
N SER A 236 -24.00 -14.15 -18.66
CA SER A 236 -23.62 -13.24 -17.57
C SER A 236 -24.14 -11.81 -17.80
N LEU A 237 -24.02 -11.29 -19.03
CA LEU A 237 -24.50 -9.94 -19.38
C LEU A 237 -26.04 -9.85 -19.42
N LYS A 238 -26.74 -10.93 -19.76
CA LYS A 238 -28.21 -10.99 -19.66
C LYS A 238 -28.67 -10.96 -18.22
N GLU A 239 -28.02 -11.69 -17.33
CA GLU A 239 -28.31 -11.65 -15.89
C GLU A 239 -28.06 -10.24 -15.33
N LEU A 240 -26.95 -9.59 -15.69
CA LEU A 240 -26.68 -8.20 -15.35
C LEU A 240 -27.77 -7.26 -15.83
N LYS A 241 -28.20 -7.39 -17.09
CA LYS A 241 -29.27 -6.57 -17.66
C LYS A 241 -30.57 -6.74 -16.87
N GLN A 242 -30.94 -7.97 -16.50
CA GLN A 242 -32.14 -8.23 -15.69
C GLN A 242 -32.02 -7.63 -14.29
N ALA A 243 -30.86 -7.77 -13.64
CA ALA A 243 -30.62 -7.19 -12.33
C ALA A 243 -30.70 -5.65 -12.37
N PHE A 244 -30.06 -5.01 -13.35
CA PHE A 244 -30.14 -3.55 -13.52
C PHE A 244 -31.58 -3.06 -13.80
N GLN A 245 -32.38 -3.83 -14.53
CA GLN A 245 -33.79 -3.52 -14.81
C GLN A 245 -34.67 -3.54 -13.56
N SER A 246 -34.30 -4.26 -12.50
CA SER A 246 -35.03 -4.27 -11.24
C SER A 246 -35.02 -2.91 -10.52
N GLY A 247 -33.99 -2.10 -10.77
CA GLY A 247 -33.75 -0.82 -10.09
C GLY A 247 -33.28 -0.95 -8.64
N GLU A 248 -33.05 -2.16 -8.11
CA GLU A 248 -32.67 -2.36 -6.71
C GLU A 248 -31.17 -2.11 -6.43
N HIS A 249 -30.34 -2.12 -7.48
CA HIS A 249 -28.89 -2.08 -7.36
C HIS A 249 -28.29 -0.72 -7.71
N PHE A 250 -27.37 -0.23 -6.88
CA PHE A 250 -26.72 1.06 -7.09
C PHE A 250 -25.28 0.94 -7.59
N ALA A 251 -24.63 -0.20 -7.39
CA ALA A 251 -23.25 -0.43 -7.81
C ALA A 251 -22.98 -1.90 -8.15
N ILE A 252 -21.95 -2.12 -8.98
CA ILE A 252 -21.32 -3.42 -9.22
C ILE A 252 -19.82 -3.35 -8.92
N LEU A 253 -19.32 -4.29 -8.13
CA LEU A 253 -17.90 -4.52 -7.90
C LEU A 253 -17.36 -5.56 -8.90
N VAL A 254 -16.22 -5.25 -9.52
CA VAL A 254 -15.58 -6.16 -10.48
C VAL A 254 -14.05 -6.11 -10.32
N GLU A 255 -13.43 -7.26 -10.12
CA GLU A 255 -11.99 -7.42 -10.30
C GLU A 255 -11.70 -7.54 -11.81
N PRO A 256 -10.70 -6.83 -12.38
CA PRO A 256 -10.27 -7.05 -13.77
C PRO A 256 -9.85 -8.51 -14.03
N MET A 257 -9.23 -9.12 -13.02
CA MET A 257 -8.87 -10.52 -12.96
C MET A 257 -9.16 -10.97 -11.53
N GLN A 258 -10.02 -11.97 -11.36
CA GLN A 258 -10.32 -12.50 -10.02
C GLN A 258 -9.11 -13.24 -9.47
N CYS A 259 -8.50 -12.67 -8.44
CA CYS A 259 -7.24 -13.19 -7.93
C CYS A 259 -7.42 -14.29 -6.88
N GLU A 260 -8.20 -14.05 -5.83
CA GLU A 260 -8.42 -15.06 -4.79
C GLU A 260 -9.30 -16.22 -5.29
N GLY A 261 -10.16 -15.95 -6.27
CA GLY A 261 -11.12 -16.90 -6.85
C GLY A 261 -10.52 -18.00 -7.73
N GLY A 262 -9.21 -17.99 -8.00
CA GLY A 262 -8.54 -18.99 -8.84
C GLY A 262 -7.76 -18.42 -10.01
N ASP A 263 -7.30 -17.17 -9.93
CA ASP A 263 -6.64 -16.47 -11.03
C ASP A 263 -7.47 -16.55 -12.33
N ARG A 264 -8.74 -16.12 -12.24
CA ARG A 264 -9.72 -16.22 -13.33
C ARG A 264 -9.71 -14.93 -14.15
N TYR A 265 -9.62 -15.08 -15.47
CA TYR A 265 -9.56 -13.97 -16.42
C TYR A 265 -10.88 -13.84 -17.15
N SER A 266 -11.27 -12.62 -17.50
CA SER A 266 -12.38 -12.34 -18.43
C SER A 266 -11.91 -11.43 -19.56
N THR A 267 -12.67 -11.41 -20.66
CA THR A 267 -12.20 -10.75 -21.88
C THR A 267 -12.49 -9.25 -21.90
N ASN A 268 -11.72 -8.52 -22.70
CA ASN A 268 -12.04 -7.12 -23.02
C ASN A 268 -13.44 -6.97 -23.66
N ARG A 269 -13.94 -7.96 -24.41
CA ARG A 269 -15.29 -7.99 -24.99
C ARG A 269 -16.38 -7.93 -23.91
N PHE A 270 -16.23 -8.72 -22.85
CA PHE A 270 -17.13 -8.69 -21.69
C PHE A 270 -17.05 -7.37 -20.94
N HIS A 271 -15.84 -6.89 -20.61
CA HIS A 271 -15.69 -5.65 -19.83
C HIS A 271 -16.22 -4.41 -20.56
N ASN A 272 -16.07 -4.32 -21.88
CA ASN A 272 -16.69 -3.26 -22.66
C ASN A 272 -18.22 -3.29 -22.56
N ALA A 273 -18.83 -4.46 -22.77
CA ALA A 273 -20.28 -4.64 -22.64
C ALA A 273 -20.80 -4.32 -21.23
N LEU A 274 -20.10 -4.76 -20.19
CA LEU A 274 -20.44 -4.46 -18.79
C LEU A 274 -20.48 -2.94 -18.53
N ASN A 275 -19.45 -2.20 -18.93
CA ASN A 275 -19.39 -0.76 -18.68
C ASN A 275 -20.45 0.01 -19.47
N LEU A 276 -20.68 -0.35 -20.74
CA LEU A 276 -21.72 0.23 -21.57
C LEU A 276 -23.12 -0.02 -20.99
N LEU A 277 -23.39 -1.26 -20.59
CA LEU A 277 -24.64 -1.65 -19.98
C LEU A 277 -24.88 -0.89 -18.65
N ALA A 278 -23.90 -0.88 -17.75
CA ALA A 278 -24.00 -0.19 -16.47
C ALA A 278 -24.21 1.32 -16.63
N LYS A 279 -23.51 1.96 -17.59
CA LYS A 279 -23.71 3.37 -17.95
C LYS A 279 -25.15 3.64 -18.39
N SER A 280 -25.72 2.78 -19.23
CA SER A 280 -27.11 2.93 -19.72
C SER A 280 -28.17 2.78 -18.63
N TYR A 281 -27.88 2.03 -17.56
CA TYR A 281 -28.76 1.89 -16.39
C TYR A 281 -28.39 2.79 -15.22
N LYS A 282 -27.35 3.63 -15.35
CA LYS A 282 -26.83 4.52 -14.28
C LYS A 282 -26.44 3.77 -13.00
N VAL A 283 -25.84 2.60 -13.16
CA VAL A 283 -25.28 1.81 -12.06
C VAL A 283 -23.77 2.03 -12.03
N ALA A 284 -23.22 2.36 -10.86
CA ALA A 284 -21.80 2.62 -10.72
C ALA A 284 -20.98 1.33 -10.90
N VAL A 285 -19.94 1.39 -11.74
CA VAL A 285 -18.97 0.29 -11.87
C VAL A 285 -17.74 0.64 -11.05
N ILE A 286 -17.42 -0.22 -10.07
CA ILE A 286 -16.25 -0.10 -9.22
C ILE A 286 -15.27 -1.18 -9.66
N TYR A 287 -14.16 -0.75 -10.27
CA TYR A 287 -13.05 -1.62 -10.61
C TYR A 287 -12.16 -1.84 -9.38
N ASP A 288 -12.22 -3.05 -8.84
CA ASP A 288 -11.37 -3.49 -7.74
C ASP A 288 -9.99 -3.87 -8.28
N GLU A 289 -9.09 -2.89 -8.24
CA GLU A 289 -7.69 -3.03 -8.61
C GLU A 289 -6.79 -3.19 -7.37
N VAL A 290 -7.36 -3.60 -6.23
CA VAL A 290 -6.61 -3.81 -4.99
C VAL A 290 -5.44 -4.76 -5.21
N GLN A 291 -5.62 -5.83 -5.99
CA GLN A 291 -4.56 -6.79 -6.29
C GLN A 291 -3.91 -6.59 -7.67
N THR A 292 -4.71 -6.22 -8.69
CA THR A 292 -4.27 -6.16 -10.09
C THR A 292 -3.54 -4.87 -10.44
N GLY A 293 -3.80 -3.79 -9.71
CA GLY A 293 -3.17 -2.49 -9.95
C GLY A 293 -1.68 -2.48 -9.62
N PHE A 294 -1.02 -1.42 -10.07
CA PHE A 294 0.42 -1.17 -9.91
C PHE A 294 1.26 -2.29 -10.54
N HIS A 295 1.01 -2.56 -11.83
CA HIS A 295 1.78 -3.53 -12.63
C HIS A 295 1.75 -4.96 -12.08
N LEU A 296 0.59 -5.47 -11.62
CA LEU A 296 0.47 -6.93 -11.54
C LEU A 296 0.48 -7.53 -12.95
N GLY A 297 -0.29 -6.95 -13.86
CA GLY A 297 -0.22 -7.21 -15.29
C GLY A 297 0.87 -6.36 -15.97
N LEU A 298 0.77 -6.21 -17.30
CA LEU A 298 1.70 -5.37 -18.06
C LEU A 298 1.42 -3.87 -17.87
N ASP A 299 0.15 -3.47 -17.89
CA ASP A 299 -0.26 -2.09 -17.65
C ASP A 299 -0.21 -1.72 -16.15
N PHE A 300 -0.10 -0.42 -15.86
CA PHE A 300 -0.11 0.06 -14.47
C PHE A 300 -1.43 -0.28 -13.78
N PHE A 301 -2.57 -0.05 -14.44
CA PHE A 301 -3.87 -0.52 -14.03
C PHE A 301 -4.34 -1.58 -15.03
N TRP A 302 -4.79 -2.73 -14.54
CA TRP A 302 -5.14 -3.86 -15.39
C TRP A 302 -6.30 -3.54 -16.33
N HIS A 303 -7.27 -2.74 -15.91
CA HIS A 303 -8.40 -2.38 -16.79
C HIS A 303 -7.97 -1.64 -18.06
N ARG A 304 -6.79 -1.01 -18.06
CA ARG A 304 -6.22 -0.35 -19.25
C ARG A 304 -5.90 -1.35 -20.35
N THR A 305 -5.54 -2.58 -19.99
CA THR A 305 -5.28 -3.67 -20.95
C THR A 305 -6.53 -3.99 -21.78
N PHE A 306 -7.73 -3.76 -21.24
CA PHE A 306 -8.97 -4.00 -21.98
C PHE A 306 -9.29 -2.95 -23.04
N ASN A 307 -8.59 -1.81 -23.05
CA ASN A 307 -8.83 -0.69 -23.97
C ASN A 307 -10.33 -0.35 -24.09
N LEU A 308 -10.96 -0.05 -22.94
CA LEU A 308 -12.40 0.16 -22.85
C LEU A 308 -12.83 1.37 -23.70
N LYS A 309 -13.76 1.15 -24.62
CA LYS A 309 -14.25 2.15 -25.57
C LYS A 309 -15.71 1.95 -25.95
N ASP A 310 -16.35 3.03 -26.34
CA ASP A 310 -17.69 3.02 -26.92
C ASP A 310 -17.64 2.71 -28.44
N SER A 311 -18.79 2.61 -29.09
CA SER A 311 -18.92 2.29 -30.52
C SER A 311 -18.42 3.40 -31.46
N GLN A 312 -18.14 4.59 -30.91
CA GLN A 312 -17.52 5.72 -31.60
C GLN A 312 -16.01 5.79 -31.38
N GLY A 313 -15.46 4.90 -30.53
CA GLY A 313 -14.05 4.87 -30.18
C GLY A 313 -13.67 5.81 -29.03
N ASN A 314 -14.63 6.44 -28.35
CA ASN A 314 -14.33 7.24 -27.17
C ASN A 314 -13.96 6.32 -26.00
N GLN A 315 -12.96 6.72 -25.22
CA GLN A 315 -12.54 5.99 -24.04
C GLN A 315 -13.65 5.91 -22.99
N LEU A 316 -13.89 4.70 -22.49
CA LEU A 316 -14.74 4.46 -21.32
C LEU A 316 -13.85 4.37 -20.08
N ASN A 317 -14.27 5.05 -19.02
CA ASN A 317 -13.61 4.98 -17.72
C ASN A 317 -14.57 4.38 -16.70
N PRO A 318 -14.09 3.52 -15.80
CA PRO A 318 -14.87 3.13 -14.63
C PRO A 318 -15.15 4.34 -13.75
N GLU A 319 -16.28 4.33 -13.03
CA GLU A 319 -16.69 5.43 -12.15
C GLU A 319 -15.78 5.52 -10.91
N PHE A 320 -15.37 4.35 -10.41
CA PHE A 320 -14.42 4.22 -9.31
C PHE A 320 -13.35 3.18 -9.65
N ILE A 321 -12.10 3.49 -9.29
CA ILE A 321 -11.00 2.53 -9.26
C ILE A 321 -10.51 2.46 -7.82
N THR A 322 -10.50 1.27 -7.23
CA THR A 322 -10.00 1.06 -5.87
C THR A 322 -8.67 0.31 -5.89
N CYS A 323 -7.72 0.77 -5.09
CA CYS A 323 -6.37 0.20 -5.03
C CYS A 323 -5.98 -0.04 -3.57
N ALA A 324 -5.12 -1.01 -3.32
CA ALA A 324 -4.37 -1.16 -2.07
C ALA A 324 -3.13 -2.00 -2.36
N LYS A 325 -2.72 -2.88 -1.45
CA LYS A 325 -1.57 -3.80 -1.62
C LYS A 325 -0.33 -3.08 -2.15
N LYS A 326 0.01 -3.21 -3.45
CA LYS A 326 1.14 -2.52 -4.10
C LYS A 326 1.05 -1.00 -4.06
N ALA A 327 -0.15 -0.45 -3.97
CA ALA A 327 -0.38 0.97 -3.71
C ALA A 327 0.09 1.43 -2.32
N GLN A 328 0.45 0.48 -1.44
CA GLN A 328 0.93 0.66 -0.07
C GLN A 328 -0.13 1.20 0.91
N SER A 329 -1.04 2.07 0.46
CA SER A 329 -2.26 2.52 1.15
C SER A 329 -3.50 2.11 0.35
N GLY A 330 -4.68 2.09 0.97
CA GLY A 330 -5.95 2.10 0.24
C GLY A 330 -6.11 3.42 -0.54
N ILE A 331 -6.58 3.36 -1.78
CA ILE A 331 -6.84 4.52 -2.64
C ILE A 331 -8.15 4.33 -3.38
N VAL A 332 -8.99 5.36 -3.41
CA VAL A 332 -10.15 5.44 -4.31
C VAL A 332 -9.88 6.55 -5.33
N LEU A 333 -9.97 6.22 -6.62
CA LEU A 333 -9.91 7.18 -7.71
C LEU A 333 -11.31 7.38 -8.29
N THR A 334 -11.76 8.64 -8.36
CA THR A 334 -13.04 9.02 -8.97
C THR A 334 -13.00 10.47 -9.46
N GLU A 335 -13.82 10.82 -10.46
CA GLU A 335 -13.93 12.21 -10.92
C GLU A 335 -14.69 13.09 -9.92
N ASN A 336 -15.57 12.50 -9.10
CA ASN A 336 -16.51 13.24 -8.24
C ASN A 336 -16.42 12.77 -6.77
N PRO A 337 -15.30 12.99 -6.08
CA PRO A 337 -15.17 12.59 -4.69
C PRO A 337 -16.12 13.41 -3.80
N LEU A 338 -16.87 12.74 -2.92
CA LEU A 338 -17.71 13.44 -1.94
C LEU A 338 -16.91 14.02 -0.78
N TRP A 339 -15.73 13.46 -0.50
CA TRP A 339 -14.76 13.98 0.45
C TRP A 339 -13.36 13.52 0.03
N LEU A 340 -12.36 14.37 0.27
CA LEU A 340 -10.94 14.06 0.02
C LEU A 340 -10.22 13.61 1.29
N ASN A 341 -10.76 13.98 2.45
CA ASN A 341 -10.10 13.83 3.74
C ASN A 341 -10.59 12.59 4.49
N ASN A 342 -9.67 11.67 4.76
CA ASN A 342 -9.90 10.42 5.48
C ASN A 342 -8.74 10.10 6.42
N GLU A 343 -8.94 9.11 7.28
CA GLU A 343 -7.87 8.53 8.10
C GLU A 343 -6.98 7.65 7.22
N PHE A 344 -5.67 7.91 7.24
CA PHE A 344 -4.66 7.10 6.58
C PHE A 344 -3.29 7.32 7.22
N GLN A 345 -2.37 6.38 7.00
CA GLN A 345 -0.98 6.53 7.38
C GLN A 345 -0.14 7.20 6.28
N THR A 346 0.49 8.33 6.59
CA THR A 346 1.33 9.11 5.65
C THR A 346 2.50 8.29 5.10
N SER A 347 3.18 7.50 5.94
CA SER A 347 4.28 6.64 5.49
C SER A 347 3.83 5.63 4.43
N SER A 348 2.64 5.06 4.56
CA SER A 348 2.05 4.16 3.56
C SER A 348 1.80 4.88 2.24
N VAL A 349 1.31 6.12 2.24
CA VAL A 349 1.10 6.91 1.02
C VAL A 349 2.42 7.28 0.34
N ILE A 350 3.41 7.75 1.11
CA ILE A 350 4.76 8.10 0.61
C ILE A 350 5.44 6.87 0.01
N ARG A 351 5.38 5.72 0.71
CA ARG A 351 5.92 4.46 0.21
C ARG A 351 5.20 4.02 -1.07
N GLY A 352 3.88 4.24 -1.15
CA GLY A 352 3.06 4.01 -2.33
C GLY A 352 3.51 4.81 -3.54
N TYR A 353 3.81 6.09 -3.33
CA TYR A 353 4.37 6.98 -4.35
C TYR A 353 5.70 6.47 -4.91
N TYR A 354 6.66 6.14 -4.03
CA TYR A 354 7.96 5.63 -4.45
C TYR A 354 7.86 4.27 -5.15
N GLN A 355 6.99 3.38 -4.63
CA GLN A 355 6.75 2.10 -5.29
C GLN A 355 6.14 2.29 -6.67
N ALA A 356 5.17 3.19 -6.83
CA ALA A 356 4.53 3.48 -8.11
C ALA A 356 5.55 3.93 -9.16
N ILE A 357 6.34 4.97 -8.86
CA ILE A 357 7.33 5.52 -9.80
C ILE A 357 8.35 4.46 -10.20
N ALA A 358 8.92 3.76 -9.22
CA ALA A 358 9.98 2.80 -9.50
C ALA A 358 9.44 1.57 -10.27
N LEU A 359 8.24 1.08 -9.96
CA LEU A 359 7.60 0.03 -10.76
C LEU A 359 7.34 0.45 -12.19
N ASP A 360 6.86 1.68 -12.36
CA ASP A 360 6.57 2.30 -13.66
C ASP A 360 7.84 2.37 -14.54
N GLN A 361 9.01 2.60 -13.94
CA GLN A 361 10.30 2.51 -14.66
C GLN A 361 10.75 1.09 -15.02
N ASN A 362 10.16 0.06 -14.42
CA ASN A 362 10.54 -1.35 -14.61
C ASN A 362 9.64 -2.12 -15.59
N ARG A 363 8.85 -1.42 -16.44
CA ARG A 363 7.98 -2.04 -17.45
C ARG A 363 8.66 -3.10 -18.32
N LEU A 364 9.84 -2.78 -18.86
CA LEU A 364 10.61 -3.71 -19.69
C LEU A 364 11.01 -4.95 -18.89
N LYS A 365 11.43 -4.76 -17.63
CA LYS A 365 11.78 -5.86 -16.74
C LYS A 365 10.59 -6.76 -16.40
N ILE A 366 9.41 -6.19 -16.20
CA ILE A 366 8.16 -6.93 -15.99
C ILE A 366 7.86 -7.82 -17.21
N LYS A 367 8.00 -7.25 -18.43
CA LYS A 367 7.82 -8.01 -19.66
C LYS A 367 8.84 -9.15 -19.81
N GLU A 368 10.12 -8.90 -19.53
CA GLU A 368 11.15 -9.96 -19.52
C GLU A 368 10.83 -11.09 -18.54
N ILE A 369 10.39 -10.75 -17.32
CA ILE A 369 10.00 -11.74 -16.30
C ILE A 369 8.79 -12.55 -16.79
N GLN A 370 7.77 -11.90 -17.35
CA GLN A 370 6.61 -12.58 -17.91
C GLN A 370 7.02 -13.56 -19.00
N ASP A 371 7.75 -13.10 -20.02
CA ASP A 371 8.08 -13.91 -21.20
C ASP A 371 8.89 -15.14 -20.79
N TYR A 372 9.85 -14.98 -19.87
CA TYR A 372 10.62 -16.10 -19.32
C TYR A 372 9.79 -17.05 -18.47
N THR A 373 8.93 -16.51 -17.59
CA THR A 373 8.04 -17.32 -16.72
C THR A 373 7.05 -18.13 -17.55
N LYS A 374 6.52 -17.55 -18.64
CA LYS A 374 5.57 -18.21 -19.54
C LYS A 374 6.18 -19.42 -20.25
N GLU A 375 7.45 -19.32 -20.67
CA GLU A 375 8.19 -20.46 -21.23
C GLU A 375 8.31 -21.59 -20.20
N LYS A 376 8.77 -21.27 -18.98
CA LYS A 376 8.93 -22.25 -17.89
C LYS A 376 7.62 -22.90 -17.47
N LEU A 377 6.55 -22.12 -17.37
CA LEU A 377 5.22 -22.60 -17.02
C LEU A 377 4.67 -23.56 -18.07
N SER A 378 4.81 -23.20 -19.35
CA SER A 378 4.36 -24.06 -20.46
C SER A 378 5.09 -25.40 -20.43
N LYS A 379 6.40 -25.39 -20.18
CA LYS A 379 7.18 -26.61 -20.03
C LYS A 379 6.71 -27.45 -18.83
N LEU A 380 6.62 -26.86 -17.64
CA LEU A 380 6.19 -27.57 -16.42
C LEU A 380 4.83 -28.24 -16.62
N VAL A 381 3.83 -27.51 -17.14
CA VAL A 381 2.49 -28.06 -17.34
C VAL A 381 2.48 -29.16 -18.40
N SER A 382 3.35 -29.10 -19.42
CA SER A 382 3.46 -30.17 -20.43
C SER A 382 4.08 -31.48 -19.89
N GLU A 383 4.82 -31.43 -18.79
CA GLU A 383 5.50 -32.59 -18.19
C GLU A 383 4.58 -33.39 -17.24
N TRP A 384 3.44 -32.82 -16.84
CA TRP A 384 2.54 -33.39 -15.83
C TRP A 384 1.08 -33.35 -16.29
N GLU A 385 0.47 -34.51 -16.53
CA GLU A 385 -0.95 -34.62 -16.90
C GLU A 385 -1.91 -34.11 -15.80
N GLN A 386 -1.42 -34.06 -14.56
CA GLN A 386 -2.16 -33.55 -13.39
C GLN A 386 -2.22 -32.02 -13.34
N LEU A 387 -1.44 -31.33 -14.18
CA LEU A 387 -1.39 -29.87 -14.24
C LEU A 387 -2.08 -29.39 -15.51
N SER A 388 -2.81 -28.28 -15.43
CA SER A 388 -3.54 -27.75 -16.57
C SER A 388 -3.75 -26.23 -16.50
N ALA A 389 -4.31 -25.66 -17.57
CA ALA A 389 -4.70 -24.25 -17.67
C ALA A 389 -3.59 -23.26 -17.23
N PRO A 390 -2.41 -23.28 -17.88
CA PRO A 390 -1.34 -22.35 -17.56
C PRO A 390 -1.78 -20.91 -17.88
N ARG A 391 -1.59 -20.01 -16.92
CA ARG A 391 -1.92 -18.58 -17.05
C ARG A 391 -0.73 -17.75 -16.60
N CYS A 392 -0.21 -16.86 -17.44
CA CYS A 392 0.86 -15.94 -17.07
C CYS A 392 0.65 -14.57 -17.72
N PHE A 393 0.49 -13.54 -16.90
CA PHE A 393 0.37 -12.16 -17.38
C PHE A 393 1.03 -11.20 -16.38
N GLY A 394 2.00 -10.43 -16.86
CA GLY A 394 2.88 -9.59 -16.05
C GLY A 394 3.66 -10.40 -15.01
N LEU A 395 3.49 -10.02 -13.75
CA LEU A 395 4.12 -10.64 -12.58
C LEU A 395 3.24 -11.73 -11.93
N ALA A 396 2.07 -12.03 -12.49
CA ALA A 396 1.19 -13.10 -12.01
C ALA A 396 1.31 -14.35 -12.89
N PHE A 397 1.35 -15.52 -12.25
CA PHE A 397 1.09 -16.77 -12.94
C PHE A 397 0.38 -17.80 -12.05
N ALA A 398 -0.30 -18.74 -12.69
CA ALA A 398 -1.04 -19.80 -12.04
C ALA A 398 -1.21 -21.03 -12.95
N PHE A 399 -1.54 -22.16 -12.33
CA PHE A 399 -1.99 -23.38 -13.01
C PHE A 399 -2.96 -24.14 -12.10
N ASP A 400 -3.80 -24.98 -12.71
CA ASP A 400 -4.80 -25.77 -12.00
C ASP A 400 -4.29 -27.21 -11.81
N LEU A 401 -4.56 -27.76 -10.63
CA LEU A 401 -4.43 -29.20 -10.35
C LEU A 401 -5.71 -29.90 -10.82
N SER A 402 -5.56 -31.08 -11.43
CA SER A 402 -6.68 -31.91 -11.88
C SER A 402 -7.56 -32.40 -10.72
N ASN A 403 -6.96 -32.58 -9.53
CA ASN A 403 -7.66 -32.94 -8.29
C ASN A 403 -7.39 -31.89 -7.19
N LYS A 404 -8.46 -31.33 -6.63
CA LYS A 404 -8.37 -30.35 -5.53
C LYS A 404 -7.78 -30.92 -4.24
N ASP A 405 -7.89 -32.23 -4.04
CA ASP A 405 -7.37 -32.90 -2.83
C ASP A 405 -5.83 -32.93 -2.79
N ASP A 406 -5.15 -32.61 -3.90
CA ASP A 406 -3.70 -32.51 -3.97
C ASP A 406 -3.16 -31.16 -3.45
N ILE A 407 -4.00 -30.12 -3.40
CA ILE A 407 -3.60 -28.77 -2.98
C ILE A 407 -2.93 -28.77 -1.58
N PRO A 408 -3.50 -29.41 -0.53
CA PRO A 408 -2.86 -29.45 0.78
C PRO A 408 -1.45 -30.05 0.75
N ALA A 409 -1.20 -31.04 -0.11
CA ALA A 409 0.10 -31.67 -0.23
C ALA A 409 1.14 -30.73 -0.88
N PHE A 410 0.76 -30.03 -1.96
CA PHE A 410 1.61 -28.99 -2.56
C PHE A 410 1.91 -27.87 -1.56
N ILE A 411 0.87 -27.36 -0.90
CA ILE A 411 1.01 -26.32 0.11
C ILE A 411 1.94 -26.80 1.24
N LYS A 412 1.79 -28.01 1.77
CA LYS A 412 2.67 -28.52 2.83
C LYS A 412 4.15 -28.60 2.41
N ASN A 413 4.44 -29.13 1.23
CA ASN A 413 5.81 -29.40 0.78
C ASN A 413 6.62 -28.14 0.43
N ARG A 414 5.97 -27.00 0.18
CA ARG A 414 6.66 -25.78 -0.28
C ARG A 414 7.75 -25.27 0.68
N PHE A 415 7.53 -25.40 2.00
CA PHE A 415 8.46 -24.88 3.01
C PHE A 415 9.74 -25.71 3.08
N ASP A 416 9.68 -27.01 2.81
CA ASP A 416 10.86 -27.89 2.74
C ASP A 416 11.82 -27.50 1.61
N LEU A 417 11.33 -26.72 0.64
CA LEU A 417 12.09 -26.17 -0.48
C LEU A 417 12.23 -24.65 -0.39
N GLY A 418 11.96 -24.06 0.79
CA GLY A 418 12.11 -22.63 1.05
C GLY A 418 11.19 -21.74 0.23
N LEU A 419 10.04 -22.22 -0.26
CA LEU A 419 9.12 -21.44 -1.09
C LEU A 419 7.94 -20.87 -0.30
N LEU A 420 7.45 -19.71 -0.73
CA LEU A 420 6.19 -19.13 -0.28
C LEU A 420 5.30 -18.79 -1.49
N TYR A 421 4.18 -19.50 -1.61
CA TYR A 421 3.09 -19.23 -2.57
C TYR A 421 1.75 -19.66 -1.96
N TYR A 422 0.64 -19.38 -2.65
CA TYR A 422 -0.71 -19.61 -2.12
C TYR A 422 -1.61 -20.40 -3.07
N GLN A 423 -2.60 -21.06 -2.48
CA GLN A 423 -3.78 -21.51 -3.22
C GLN A 423 -4.64 -20.30 -3.62
N ALA A 424 -5.38 -20.45 -4.73
CA ALA A 424 -6.56 -19.67 -5.07
C ALA A 424 -7.67 -20.60 -5.58
N GLY A 425 -8.94 -20.21 -5.42
CA GLY A 425 -10.06 -21.06 -5.77
C GLY A 425 -9.99 -22.45 -5.10
N GLU A 426 -10.61 -23.46 -5.72
CA GLU A 426 -10.61 -24.83 -5.18
C GLU A 426 -9.37 -25.64 -5.57
N ASN A 427 -8.82 -25.43 -6.77
CA ASN A 427 -7.78 -26.28 -7.35
C ASN A 427 -6.63 -25.51 -8.01
N THR A 428 -6.49 -24.21 -7.79
CA THR A 428 -5.43 -23.40 -8.41
C THR A 428 -4.27 -23.15 -7.44
N LEU A 429 -3.04 -23.32 -7.92
CA LEU A 429 -1.85 -22.76 -7.28
C LEU A 429 -1.48 -21.46 -7.97
N ARG A 430 -1.28 -20.38 -7.20
CA ARG A 430 -1.01 -19.05 -7.72
C ARG A 430 0.27 -18.44 -7.18
N PHE A 431 0.87 -17.61 -8.02
CA PHE A 431 2.17 -17.01 -7.80
C PHE A 431 2.11 -15.52 -8.19
N ARG A 432 2.84 -14.71 -7.44
CA ARG A 432 2.93 -13.26 -7.55
C ARG A 432 4.40 -12.88 -7.39
N LEU A 433 5.08 -12.71 -8.52
CA LEU A 433 6.46 -12.28 -8.57
C LEU A 433 6.58 -10.77 -8.35
N ASN A 434 7.82 -10.30 -8.29
CA ASN A 434 8.19 -8.89 -8.21
C ASN A 434 9.42 -8.63 -9.10
N THR A 435 9.76 -7.37 -9.35
CA THR A 435 10.82 -7.01 -10.30
C THR A 435 12.24 -7.36 -9.84
N ALA A 436 12.42 -7.76 -8.58
CA ALA A 436 13.71 -8.23 -8.06
C ALA A 436 14.01 -9.70 -8.40
N TRP A 437 13.03 -10.47 -8.88
CA TRP A 437 13.25 -11.85 -9.32
C TRP A 437 14.22 -11.89 -10.51
N THR A 438 15.27 -12.70 -10.39
CA THR A 438 16.18 -13.00 -11.50
C THR A 438 15.76 -14.27 -12.23
N PHE A 439 16.29 -14.49 -13.43
CA PHE A 439 16.03 -15.74 -14.16
C PHE A 439 16.54 -16.97 -13.40
N THR A 440 17.63 -16.84 -12.64
CA THR A 440 18.13 -17.91 -11.77
C THR A 440 17.17 -18.22 -10.62
N ASP A 441 16.54 -17.21 -10.04
CA ASP A 441 15.51 -17.43 -9.01
C ASP A 441 14.29 -18.14 -9.61
N ILE A 442 13.87 -17.71 -10.80
CA ILE A 442 12.74 -18.33 -11.53
C ILE A 442 13.06 -19.78 -11.89
N ASP A 443 14.28 -20.08 -12.36
CA ASP A 443 14.73 -21.46 -12.61
C ASP A 443 14.59 -22.33 -11.35
N TYR A 444 15.06 -21.83 -10.21
CA TYR A 444 14.94 -22.55 -8.95
C TYR A 444 13.47 -22.75 -8.55
N LEU A 445 12.63 -21.72 -8.67
CA LEU A 445 11.19 -21.80 -8.38
C LEU A 445 10.52 -22.92 -9.17
N PHE A 446 10.75 -23.00 -10.49
CA PHE A 446 10.14 -24.05 -11.32
C PHE A 446 10.72 -25.44 -11.03
N ASN A 447 12.03 -25.56 -10.79
CA ASN A 447 12.64 -26.84 -10.38
C ASN A 447 12.07 -27.33 -9.03
N ALA A 448 11.82 -26.41 -8.10
CA ALA A 448 11.22 -26.72 -6.82
C ALA A 448 9.75 -27.12 -6.96
N ILE A 449 8.96 -26.46 -7.82
CA ILE A 449 7.58 -26.89 -8.10
C ILE A 449 7.54 -28.29 -8.74
N ASP A 450 8.44 -28.59 -9.69
CA ASP A 450 8.58 -29.92 -10.28
C ASP A 450 8.94 -30.98 -9.22
N GLU A 451 9.87 -30.67 -8.32
CA GLU A 451 10.22 -31.55 -7.20
C GLU A 451 9.03 -31.78 -6.24
N ILE A 452 8.19 -30.77 -5.99
CA ILE A 452 6.95 -30.95 -5.21
C ILE A 452 6.00 -31.91 -5.95
N ALA A 453 5.84 -31.76 -7.27
CA ALA A 453 5.02 -32.67 -8.07
C ALA A 453 5.55 -34.12 -8.00
N LYS A 454 6.87 -34.33 -8.03
CA LYS A 454 7.49 -35.66 -7.82
C LYS A 454 7.20 -36.22 -6.44
N ARG A 455 7.29 -35.42 -5.38
CA ARG A 455 6.95 -35.84 -4.01
C ARG A 455 5.49 -36.27 -3.91
N VAL A 456 4.58 -35.49 -4.50
CA VAL A 456 3.13 -35.73 -4.40
C VAL A 456 2.70 -36.92 -5.25
N TYR A 457 3.15 -37.00 -6.50
CA TYR A 457 2.63 -37.99 -7.46
C TYR A 457 3.49 -39.24 -7.64
N LYS A 458 4.79 -39.17 -7.31
CA LYS A 458 5.73 -40.29 -7.47
C LYS A 458 6.33 -40.79 -6.15
N GLY A 459 6.17 -40.04 -5.06
CA GLY A 459 6.78 -40.36 -3.76
C GLY A 459 8.31 -40.20 -3.75
N GLU A 460 8.88 -39.47 -4.70
CA GLU A 460 10.31 -39.21 -4.80
C GLU A 460 10.70 -38.01 -3.92
N HIS A 461 11.88 -38.07 -3.28
CA HIS A 461 12.38 -36.98 -2.44
C HIS A 461 13.84 -36.67 -2.81
N ASN A 462 14.02 -35.80 -3.81
CA ASN A 462 15.35 -35.39 -4.27
C ASN A 462 15.80 -34.10 -3.57
N GLN A 463 17.11 -33.96 -3.41
CA GLN A 463 17.70 -32.67 -3.06
C GLN A 463 17.91 -31.85 -4.33
N ILE A 464 17.51 -30.58 -4.28
CA ILE A 464 17.76 -29.60 -5.33
C ILE A 464 18.73 -28.54 -4.82
N GLU A 465 19.71 -28.17 -5.64
CA GLU A 465 20.72 -27.18 -5.28
C GLU A 465 20.16 -25.76 -5.45
N PHE A 466 20.25 -24.95 -4.40
CA PHE A 466 19.95 -23.52 -4.47
C PHE A 466 21.25 -22.74 -4.69
N LYS A 467 21.43 -22.19 -5.91
CA LYS A 467 22.62 -21.41 -6.27
C LYS A 467 22.41 -19.93 -5.95
N THR A 468 23.13 -19.43 -4.94
CA THR A 468 23.02 -18.04 -4.48
C THR A 468 23.85 -17.06 -5.31
N LYS A 469 23.38 -15.82 -5.46
CA LYS A 469 24.25 -14.67 -5.76
C LYS A 469 24.94 -14.18 -4.48
N LYS A 470 26.16 -13.64 -4.59
CA LYS A 470 26.74 -12.76 -3.56
C LYS A 470 25.99 -11.42 -3.61
N GLU A 471 25.17 -11.14 -2.60
CA GLU A 471 24.41 -9.89 -2.52
C GLU A 471 25.14 -8.74 -1.80
N VAL A 472 24.71 -7.52 -2.15
CA VAL A 472 25.05 -6.24 -1.50
C VAL A 472 24.53 -6.26 -0.07
N ASN A 473 25.37 -5.85 0.89
CA ASN A 473 25.01 -5.81 2.31
C ASN A 473 23.95 -4.73 2.58
N ILE A 474 22.68 -5.11 2.74
CA ILE A 474 21.57 -4.18 2.99
C ILE A 474 21.79 -3.30 4.24
N GLN A 475 22.59 -3.75 5.20
CA GLN A 475 22.93 -2.97 6.40
C GLN A 475 23.64 -1.65 6.06
N ASN A 476 24.35 -1.60 4.93
CA ASN A 476 24.97 -0.35 4.47
C ASN A 476 23.91 0.70 4.08
N GLU A 477 22.76 0.30 3.53
CA GLU A 477 21.68 1.23 3.21
C GLU A 477 21.12 1.88 4.48
N TYR A 478 20.83 1.07 5.51
CA TYR A 478 20.34 1.57 6.79
C TYR A 478 21.34 2.53 7.45
N LYS A 479 22.63 2.18 7.45
CA LYS A 479 23.69 3.06 7.99
C LYS A 479 23.73 4.42 7.29
N TRP A 480 23.64 4.44 5.96
CA TRP A 480 23.63 5.69 5.20
C TRP A 480 22.37 6.52 5.45
N HIS A 481 21.19 5.89 5.48
CA HIS A 481 19.95 6.61 5.72
C HIS A 481 19.86 7.15 7.15
N GLU A 482 20.45 6.47 8.15
CA GLU A 482 20.59 7.02 9.48
C GLU A 482 21.39 8.34 9.48
N GLN A 483 22.53 8.39 8.79
CA GLN A 483 23.33 9.62 8.69
C GLN A 483 22.61 10.72 7.90
N LEU A 484 21.96 10.37 6.79
CA LEU A 484 21.13 11.30 6.02
C LEU A 484 20.03 11.92 6.90
N ILE A 485 19.28 11.12 7.65
CA ILE A 485 18.23 11.61 8.56
C ILE A 485 18.83 12.54 9.63
N LYS A 486 19.98 12.18 10.22
CA LYS A 486 20.69 13.07 11.17
C LYS A 486 21.05 14.40 10.53
N SER A 487 21.54 14.41 9.28
CA SER A 487 21.80 15.64 8.53
C SER A 487 20.52 16.45 8.28
N LEU A 488 19.41 15.82 7.86
CA LEU A 488 18.12 16.49 7.64
C LEU A 488 17.58 17.17 8.91
N GLN A 489 17.89 16.60 10.08
CA GLN A 489 17.56 17.14 11.40
C GLN A 489 18.53 18.23 11.88
N GLY A 490 19.62 18.50 11.15
CA GLY A 490 20.70 19.39 11.60
C GLY A 490 21.50 18.84 12.78
N LYS A 491 21.54 17.51 12.96
CA LYS A 491 22.26 16.81 14.04
C LYS A 491 23.59 16.18 13.61
N LEU A 492 23.98 16.35 12.35
CA LEU A 492 25.25 15.90 11.81
C LEU A 492 25.93 17.10 11.16
N ASP A 493 27.16 17.42 11.56
CA ASP A 493 27.92 18.49 10.92
C ASP A 493 28.68 18.00 9.68
N THR A 494 29.18 18.94 8.87
CA THR A 494 29.86 18.62 7.61
C THR A 494 31.17 17.85 7.79
N LYS A 495 31.90 18.06 8.89
CA LYS A 495 33.14 17.34 9.16
C LYS A 495 32.83 15.89 9.53
N GLU A 496 31.81 15.67 10.37
CA GLU A 496 31.31 14.33 10.72
C GLU A 496 30.79 13.59 9.48
N ALA A 497 30.00 14.25 8.64
CA ALA A 497 29.49 13.68 7.39
C ALA A 497 30.62 13.23 6.45
N LYS A 498 31.67 14.07 6.29
CA LYS A 498 32.84 13.73 5.48
C LYS A 498 33.66 12.58 6.08
N SER A 499 33.86 12.57 7.41
CA SER A 499 34.59 11.50 8.11
C SER A 499 33.90 10.16 7.90
N PHE A 500 32.59 10.09 8.20
CA PHE A 500 31.79 8.89 7.99
C PHE A 500 31.86 8.40 6.54
N SER A 501 31.69 9.33 5.58
CA SER A 501 31.74 8.98 4.16
C SER A 501 33.09 8.39 3.77
N ASN A 502 34.19 9.02 4.17
CA ASN A 502 35.54 8.55 3.87
C ASN A 502 35.85 7.18 4.50
N GLU A 503 35.48 6.99 5.77
CA GLU A 503 35.63 5.69 6.47
C GLU A 503 34.83 4.59 5.75
N PHE A 504 33.59 4.88 5.36
CA PHE A 504 32.76 3.94 4.63
C PHE A 504 33.38 3.50 3.30
N PHE A 505 33.90 4.44 2.49
CA PHE A 505 34.55 4.11 1.22
C PHE A 505 35.85 3.34 1.41
N LYS A 506 36.62 3.67 2.44
CA LYS A 506 37.86 2.96 2.76
C LYS A 506 37.56 1.51 3.14
N ASP A 507 36.59 1.29 4.01
CA ASP A 507 36.27 -0.04 4.54
C ASP A 507 35.50 -0.91 3.54
N THR A 508 34.63 -0.31 2.71
CA THR A 508 33.74 -1.06 1.81
C THR A 508 34.34 -1.23 0.42
N PHE A 509 35.14 -0.28 -0.05
CA PHE A 509 35.58 -0.21 -1.44
C PHE A 509 37.09 -0.05 -1.63
N ASN A 510 37.87 0.05 -0.54
CA ASN A 510 39.28 0.42 -0.57
C ASN A 510 39.50 1.70 -1.40
N ALA A 511 38.68 2.72 -1.14
CA ALA A 511 38.73 4.00 -1.83
C ALA A 511 38.76 5.16 -0.84
N THR A 512 39.44 6.24 -1.19
CA THR A 512 39.51 7.45 -0.37
C THR A 512 38.62 8.53 -0.96
N LEU A 513 37.80 9.18 -0.12
CA LEU A 513 36.98 10.32 -0.53
C LEU A 513 37.81 11.60 -0.49
N ILE A 514 37.75 12.39 -1.56
CA ILE A 514 38.42 13.69 -1.66
C ILE A 514 37.43 14.78 -2.07
N ASP A 515 37.71 16.02 -1.68
CA ASP A 515 37.10 17.19 -2.29
C ASP A 515 37.82 17.50 -3.61
N ILE A 516 37.08 17.91 -4.64
CA ILE A 516 37.64 18.42 -5.89
C ILE A 516 37.38 19.93 -5.94
N ASP A 517 38.44 20.72 -5.86
CA ASP A 517 38.37 22.17 -5.70
C ASP A 517 39.27 22.89 -6.72
N LYS A 518 39.31 24.22 -6.65
CA LYS A 518 40.14 25.05 -7.54
C LYS A 518 41.64 24.71 -7.48
N ASP A 519 42.13 24.18 -6.37
CA ASP A 519 43.55 23.95 -6.12
C ASP A 519 43.98 22.59 -6.71
N ASN A 520 43.10 21.60 -6.71
CA ASN A 520 43.40 20.26 -7.21
C ASN A 520 42.71 19.89 -8.54
N PHE A 521 41.72 20.65 -9.04
CA PHE A 521 40.98 20.31 -10.25
C PHE A 521 41.90 20.06 -11.46
N LYS A 522 42.98 20.85 -11.60
CA LYS A 522 43.95 20.69 -12.67
C LYS A 522 44.64 19.31 -12.67
N LYS A 523 44.85 18.71 -11.50
CA LYS A 523 45.40 17.35 -11.35
C LYS A 523 44.45 16.29 -11.91
N TYR A 524 43.14 16.50 -11.74
CA TYR A 524 42.10 15.51 -12.04
C TYR A 524 41.37 15.73 -13.37
N LYS A 525 41.51 16.90 -13.99
CA LYS A 525 40.81 17.30 -15.23
C LYS A 525 40.83 16.21 -16.31
N GLY A 526 42.00 15.66 -16.64
CA GLY A 526 42.13 14.63 -17.68
C GLY A 526 41.37 13.35 -17.33
N GLN A 527 41.44 12.90 -16.07
CA GLN A 527 40.73 11.70 -15.61
C GLN A 527 39.21 11.90 -15.60
N ILE A 528 38.72 13.12 -15.31
CA ILE A 528 37.29 13.45 -15.41
C ILE A 528 36.81 13.32 -16.87
N GLU A 529 37.56 13.86 -17.84
CA GLU A 529 37.24 13.75 -19.26
C GLU A 529 37.26 12.29 -19.74
N GLU A 530 38.23 11.49 -19.27
CA GLU A 530 38.31 10.06 -19.59
C GLU A 530 37.11 9.28 -19.04
N ILE A 531 36.70 9.55 -17.79
CA ILE A 531 35.49 8.96 -17.21
C ILE A 531 34.27 9.30 -18.05
N GLN A 532 34.09 10.57 -18.44
CA GLN A 532 32.96 11.01 -19.27
C GLN A 532 32.94 10.28 -20.62
N LYS A 533 34.08 10.23 -21.32
CA LYS A 533 34.21 9.58 -22.62
C LYS A 533 34.00 8.06 -22.56
N ALA A 534 34.38 7.42 -21.45
CA ALA A 534 34.25 5.98 -21.27
C ALA A 534 32.84 5.52 -20.92
N ILE A 535 32.04 6.39 -20.29
CA ILE A 535 30.71 6.03 -19.76
C ILE A 535 29.57 6.54 -20.64
N TYR A 536 29.67 7.76 -21.18
CA TYR A 536 28.59 8.39 -21.92
C TYR A 536 28.87 8.49 -23.41
N GLU A 537 27.81 8.31 -24.19
CA GLU A 537 27.77 8.68 -25.60
C GLU A 537 28.06 10.19 -25.79
N PRO A 538 28.67 10.60 -26.92
CA PRO A 538 29.13 11.98 -27.13
C PRO A 538 28.07 13.06 -26.86
N THR A 539 26.80 12.78 -27.15
CA THR A 539 25.69 13.72 -26.96
C THR A 539 25.25 13.90 -25.49
N ARG A 540 25.76 13.09 -24.57
CA ARG A 540 25.46 13.15 -23.12
C ARG A 540 26.68 13.45 -22.25
N GLN A 541 27.85 13.59 -22.85
CA GLN A 541 29.04 13.99 -22.12
C GLN A 541 28.85 15.41 -21.59
N THR A 542 29.20 15.59 -20.31
CA THR A 542 29.20 16.92 -19.71
C THR A 542 30.52 17.61 -20.05
N GLU A 543 30.42 18.80 -20.67
CA GLU A 543 31.59 19.63 -21.00
C GLU A 543 32.47 19.90 -19.78
N ILE A 544 33.80 19.77 -19.94
CA ILE A 544 34.75 19.86 -18.83
C ILE A 544 34.72 21.23 -18.13
N GLU A 545 34.38 22.29 -18.86
CA GLU A 545 34.24 23.64 -18.35
C GLU A 545 33.12 23.75 -17.31
N LYS A 546 32.07 22.91 -17.40
CA LYS A 546 31.00 22.88 -16.40
C LYS A 546 31.50 22.29 -15.07
N PHE A 547 32.33 21.25 -15.11
CA PHE A 547 32.99 20.70 -13.93
C PHE A 547 33.98 21.70 -13.32
N GLU A 548 34.80 22.34 -14.16
CA GLU A 548 35.77 23.35 -13.73
C GLU A 548 35.09 24.54 -13.05
N LYS A 549 33.94 24.97 -13.59
CA LYS A 549 33.11 26.02 -12.99
C LYS A 549 32.63 25.63 -11.59
N ILE A 550 32.13 24.40 -11.41
CA ILE A 550 31.69 23.92 -10.09
C ILE A 550 32.86 23.87 -9.11
N ALA A 551 34.00 23.29 -9.49
CA ALA A 551 35.17 23.15 -8.61
C ALA A 551 35.75 24.50 -8.13
N LYS A 552 35.51 25.58 -8.89
CA LYS A 552 35.95 26.94 -8.57
C LYS A 552 34.95 27.73 -7.72
N CYS A 553 33.74 27.22 -7.49
CA CYS A 553 32.70 27.91 -6.76
C CYS A 553 32.61 27.39 -5.31
N ASP A 554 32.82 28.27 -4.33
CA ASP A 554 32.73 27.93 -2.91
C ASP A 554 31.29 27.57 -2.46
N ASP A 555 30.27 27.95 -3.25
CA ASP A 555 28.85 27.65 -3.04
C ASP A 555 28.37 26.41 -3.81
N SER A 556 29.29 25.49 -4.13
CA SER A 556 29.03 24.24 -4.83
C SER A 556 29.73 23.05 -4.16
N LEU A 557 29.40 21.83 -4.56
CA LEU A 557 29.96 20.59 -4.02
C LEU A 557 30.53 19.74 -5.14
N ALA A 558 31.79 19.34 -4.98
CA ALA A 558 32.47 18.45 -5.90
C ALA A 558 33.34 17.48 -5.08
N ILE A 559 33.03 16.19 -5.19
CA ILE A 559 33.73 15.13 -4.49
C ILE A 559 34.20 14.05 -5.47
N GLY A 560 35.33 13.43 -5.15
CA GLY A 560 35.94 12.35 -5.93
C GLY A 560 36.28 11.14 -5.07
N LEU A 561 36.44 9.99 -5.72
CA LEU A 561 36.97 8.77 -5.10
C LEU A 561 38.32 8.42 -5.72
N LEU A 562 39.33 8.23 -4.88
CA LEU A 562 40.64 7.71 -5.29
C LEU A 562 40.76 6.23 -4.97
N SER A 563 41.36 5.46 -5.88
CA SER A 563 41.84 4.10 -5.61
C SER A 563 43.04 4.11 -4.65
N GLU A 564 43.49 2.92 -4.23
CA GLU A 564 44.75 2.75 -3.48
C GLU A 564 45.98 3.28 -4.26
N ASP A 565 45.90 3.28 -5.60
CA ASP A 565 46.94 3.79 -6.51
C ASP A 565 46.80 5.30 -6.81
N GLU A 566 45.98 6.02 -6.04
CA GLU A 566 45.66 7.45 -6.21
C GLU A 566 45.00 7.83 -7.56
N GLU A 567 44.43 6.87 -8.28
CA GLU A 567 43.66 7.12 -9.51
C GLU A 567 42.22 7.51 -9.19
N LEU A 568 41.67 8.49 -9.92
CA LEU A 568 40.29 8.92 -9.79
C LEU A 568 39.35 7.88 -10.41
N ILE A 569 38.57 7.21 -9.56
CA ILE A 569 37.67 6.13 -9.96
C ILE A 569 36.18 6.50 -9.88
N GLY A 570 35.87 7.70 -9.36
CA GLY A 570 34.51 8.20 -9.27
C GLY A 570 34.45 9.70 -9.01
N ILE A 571 33.38 10.33 -9.47
CA ILE A 571 33.10 11.75 -9.34
C ILE A 571 31.63 12.00 -9.02
N SER A 572 31.36 13.05 -8.24
CA SER A 572 30.00 13.57 -8.02
C SER A 572 30.06 15.09 -7.85
N PHE A 573 29.32 15.80 -8.69
CA PHE A 573 29.35 17.25 -8.81
C PHE A 573 27.93 17.81 -8.76
N ALA A 574 27.71 18.76 -7.85
CA ALA A 574 26.47 19.53 -7.75
C ALA A 574 26.80 21.00 -7.58
N GLY A 575 26.35 21.82 -8.52
CA GLY A 575 26.56 23.27 -8.50
C GLY A 575 25.25 23.99 -8.21
N LYS A 576 25.33 25.24 -7.72
CA LYS A 576 24.13 26.08 -7.57
C LYS A 576 23.29 26.10 -8.85
N ILE A 577 21.98 25.90 -8.73
CA ILE A 577 21.11 25.73 -9.89
C ILE A 577 21.12 26.94 -10.84
N SER A 578 21.29 28.15 -10.29
CA SER A 578 21.41 29.38 -11.08
C SER A 578 22.67 29.44 -11.97
N HIS A 579 23.65 28.55 -11.77
CA HIS A 579 24.82 28.42 -12.64
C HIS A 579 24.50 27.73 -13.98
N PHE A 580 23.30 27.15 -14.12
CA PHE A 580 22.85 26.39 -15.27
C PHE A 580 21.57 26.98 -15.91
N PRO A 581 21.52 28.30 -16.23
CA PRO A 581 20.29 28.95 -16.69
C PRO A 581 19.83 28.50 -18.08
N HIS A 582 20.70 27.82 -18.84
CA HIS A 582 20.43 27.35 -20.20
C HIS A 582 20.07 25.86 -20.26
N GLU A 583 20.11 25.14 -19.13
CA GLU A 583 19.64 23.77 -19.08
C GLU A 583 18.10 23.73 -19.17
N SER A 584 17.58 22.96 -20.12
CA SER A 584 16.15 22.87 -20.40
C SER A 584 15.33 22.57 -19.15
N GLY A 585 14.29 23.37 -18.92
CA GLY A 585 13.35 23.25 -17.81
C GLY A 585 13.81 23.83 -16.47
N LEU A 586 15.11 24.04 -16.23
CA LEU A 586 15.58 24.45 -14.89
C LEU A 586 15.05 25.83 -14.46
N ARG A 587 14.92 26.78 -15.39
CA ARG A 587 14.38 28.12 -15.12
C ARG A 587 12.92 28.14 -14.67
N LEU A 588 12.17 27.06 -14.92
CA LEU A 588 10.76 26.96 -14.58
C LEU A 588 10.52 26.35 -13.19
N LEU A 589 11.60 25.91 -12.52
CA LEU A 589 11.50 25.20 -11.25
C LEU A 589 11.29 26.17 -10.08
N LYS A 590 10.49 25.73 -9.10
CA LYS A 590 10.04 26.51 -7.94
C LYS A 590 11.18 27.21 -7.18
N HIS A 591 12.34 26.56 -7.05
CA HIS A 591 13.47 27.05 -6.27
C HIS A 591 14.70 27.43 -7.12
N PHE A 592 14.51 27.77 -8.41
CA PHE A 592 15.61 28.17 -9.29
C PHE A 592 16.45 29.35 -8.75
N ASN A 593 15.81 30.31 -8.09
CA ASN A 593 16.49 31.48 -7.51
C ASN A 593 16.94 31.27 -6.05
N ASN A 594 16.72 30.08 -5.46
CA ASN A 594 17.16 29.82 -4.08
C ASN A 594 18.69 29.63 -4.05
N PRO A 595 19.44 30.44 -3.28
CA PRO A 595 20.89 30.31 -3.20
C PRO A 595 21.38 28.98 -2.60
N LYS A 596 20.51 28.23 -1.93
CA LYS A 596 20.75 26.92 -1.33
C LYS A 596 20.17 25.76 -2.14
N ALA A 597 19.75 26.01 -3.38
CA ALA A 597 19.35 24.98 -4.32
C ALA A 597 20.50 24.61 -5.25
N LEU A 598 20.87 23.34 -5.22
CA LEU A 598 21.87 22.74 -6.10
C LEU A 598 21.19 22.06 -7.29
N TYR A 599 21.91 21.97 -8.41
CA TYR A 599 21.65 21.10 -9.53
C TYR A 599 22.76 20.06 -9.58
N MET A 600 22.36 18.79 -9.50
CA MET A 600 23.23 17.63 -9.68
C MET A 600 23.67 17.58 -11.14
N LEU A 601 24.91 17.98 -11.40
CA LEU A 601 25.48 17.98 -12.74
C LEU A 601 25.76 16.54 -13.18
N ASP A 602 26.50 15.80 -12.36
CA ASP A 602 26.90 14.44 -12.69
C ASP A 602 27.24 13.63 -11.44
N THR A 603 27.01 12.31 -11.48
CA THR A 603 27.61 11.34 -10.56
C THR A 603 27.95 10.10 -11.36
N THR A 604 29.25 9.88 -11.56
CA THR A 604 29.76 8.81 -12.43
C THR A 604 30.91 8.08 -11.78
N ILE A 605 30.96 6.77 -12.01
CA ILE A 605 32.03 5.88 -11.58
C ILE A 605 32.55 5.08 -12.78
N VAL A 606 33.83 4.72 -12.74
CA VAL A 606 34.47 3.94 -13.80
C VAL A 606 33.76 2.60 -14.02
N LYS A 607 33.70 2.13 -15.27
CA LYS A 607 32.92 0.96 -15.70
C LYS A 607 33.17 -0.30 -14.86
N LYS A 608 34.44 -0.56 -14.50
CA LYS A 608 34.85 -1.71 -13.68
C LYS A 608 34.24 -1.72 -12.28
N ARG A 609 33.77 -0.57 -11.76
CA ARG A 609 33.20 -0.42 -10.42
C ARG A 609 31.67 -0.27 -10.42
N GLN A 610 31.00 -0.23 -11.57
CA GLN A 610 29.56 0.08 -11.65
C GLN A 610 28.62 -0.94 -10.98
N THR A 611 29.04 -2.19 -10.84
CA THR A 611 28.18 -3.27 -10.36
C THR A 611 28.19 -3.49 -8.84
N ASN A 612 29.03 -2.78 -8.08
CA ASN A 612 29.17 -2.98 -6.63
C ASN A 612 28.44 -1.95 -5.76
N GLY A 613 27.71 -1.01 -6.37
CA GLY A 613 26.95 0.03 -5.66
C GLY A 613 27.73 1.30 -5.31
N MET A 614 29.02 1.40 -5.65
CA MET A 614 29.86 2.57 -5.32
C MET A 614 29.26 3.91 -5.75
N GLY A 615 28.67 4.01 -6.95
CA GLY A 615 28.09 5.26 -7.45
C GLY A 615 26.86 5.72 -6.67
N LYS A 616 26.07 4.77 -6.15
CA LYS A 616 24.94 5.05 -5.27
C LYS A 616 25.42 5.68 -3.96
N TYR A 617 26.38 5.06 -3.30
CA TYR A 617 26.93 5.59 -2.06
C TYR A 617 27.69 6.90 -2.27
N LEU A 618 28.31 7.11 -3.44
CA LEU A 618 28.95 8.39 -3.75
C LEU A 618 27.91 9.51 -3.84
N LYS A 619 26.75 9.21 -4.42
CA LYS A 619 25.62 10.14 -4.43
C LYS A 619 25.05 10.37 -3.02
N TYR A 620 24.99 9.33 -2.18
CA TYR A 620 24.58 9.48 -0.78
C TYR A 620 25.55 10.36 0.01
N ALA A 621 26.86 10.22 -0.21
CA ALA A 621 27.89 11.07 0.39
C ALA A 621 27.65 12.54 0.02
N LEU A 622 27.47 12.85 -1.28
CA LEU A 622 27.20 14.21 -1.73
C LEU A 622 25.93 14.78 -1.07
N SER A 623 24.82 14.03 -1.08
CA SER A 623 23.57 14.51 -0.46
C SER A 623 23.69 14.68 1.05
N THR A 624 24.43 13.81 1.75
CA THR A 624 24.65 13.91 3.20
C THR A 624 25.47 15.15 3.54
N ILE A 625 26.56 15.38 2.80
CA ILE A 625 27.44 16.56 2.92
C ILE A 625 26.66 17.84 2.56
N ALA A 626 25.79 17.79 1.55
CA ALA A 626 24.98 18.94 1.16
C ALA A 626 24.00 19.33 2.26
N ALA A 627 23.27 18.35 2.82
CA ALA A 627 22.34 18.58 3.92
C ALA A 627 23.06 19.13 5.16
N SER A 628 24.20 18.54 5.56
CA SER A 628 24.98 18.99 6.71
C SER A 628 25.59 20.39 6.51
N SER A 629 25.84 20.78 5.26
CA SER A 629 26.35 22.11 4.89
C SER A 629 25.26 23.17 4.76
N GLY A 630 24.01 22.83 5.05
CA GLY A 630 22.89 23.79 5.08
C GLY A 630 22.26 24.10 3.72
N PHE A 631 22.54 23.32 2.68
CA PHE A 631 21.77 23.35 1.44
C PHE A 631 20.35 22.82 1.68
N GLU A 632 19.39 23.30 0.89
CA GLU A 632 17.96 23.00 1.10
C GLU A 632 17.41 22.04 0.04
N TYR A 633 17.96 22.08 -1.18
CA TYR A 633 17.45 21.30 -2.30
C TYR A 633 18.57 20.81 -3.21
N ILE A 634 18.42 19.59 -3.74
CA ILE A 634 19.17 19.12 -4.91
C ILE A 634 18.17 18.77 -6.00
N TYR A 635 18.29 19.42 -7.15
CA TYR A 635 17.58 19.06 -8.37
C TYR A 635 18.41 18.14 -9.23
N GLY A 636 17.75 17.28 -10.01
CA GLY A 636 18.41 16.53 -11.06
C GLY A 636 17.45 16.11 -12.15
N ARG A 637 17.99 15.46 -13.17
CA ARG A 637 17.27 15.03 -14.38
C ARG A 637 17.49 13.55 -14.64
N ASN A 638 16.43 12.86 -15.03
CA ASN A 638 16.45 11.47 -15.45
C ASN A 638 15.65 11.30 -16.74
N ARG A 639 16.16 10.50 -17.68
CA ARG A 639 15.38 10.00 -18.81
C ARG A 639 14.36 8.97 -18.32
N ASP A 640 13.12 9.07 -18.78
CA ASP A 640 12.11 8.04 -18.53
C ASP A 640 12.61 6.70 -19.08
N ILE A 641 12.45 5.63 -18.28
CA ILE A 641 12.88 4.24 -18.53
C ILE A 641 14.41 4.07 -18.61
N HIS A 642 15.10 4.79 -19.49
CA HIS A 642 16.54 4.65 -19.78
C HIS A 642 17.46 5.03 -18.62
N ALA A 643 16.94 5.73 -17.61
CA ALA A 643 17.66 6.07 -16.38
C ALA A 643 16.99 5.50 -15.11
N GLY A 644 16.24 4.39 -15.21
CA GLY A 644 15.50 3.80 -14.09
C GLY A 644 16.35 3.46 -12.86
N ALA A 645 17.60 2.99 -13.06
CA ALA A 645 18.53 2.71 -11.96
C ALA A 645 18.95 3.99 -11.20
N MET A 646 19.26 5.06 -11.92
CA MET A 646 19.54 6.36 -11.29
C MET A 646 18.29 6.93 -10.62
N LEU A 647 17.10 6.72 -11.20
CA LEU A 647 15.85 7.21 -10.62
C LEU A 647 15.62 6.52 -9.28
N SER A 648 15.89 5.21 -9.22
CA SER A 648 15.79 4.43 -7.99
C SER A 648 16.71 4.97 -6.88
N ILE A 649 17.93 5.39 -7.23
CA ILE A 649 18.85 6.05 -6.29
C ILE A 649 18.27 7.41 -5.85
N ASN A 650 17.74 8.21 -6.76
CA ASN A 650 17.13 9.49 -6.40
C ASN A 650 15.91 9.32 -5.49
N CYS A 651 15.05 8.33 -5.78
CA CYS A 651 13.92 7.98 -4.95
C CYS A 651 14.37 7.62 -3.53
N SER A 652 15.44 6.82 -3.38
CA SER A 652 15.98 6.48 -2.05
C SER A 652 16.42 7.71 -1.23
N LEU A 653 16.85 8.76 -1.92
CA LEU A 653 17.23 10.05 -1.33
C LEU A 653 16.04 10.98 -1.04
N GLY A 654 14.81 10.51 -1.21
CA GLY A 654 13.61 11.30 -0.96
C GLY A 654 13.24 12.25 -2.12
N ALA A 655 13.72 11.98 -3.33
CA ALA A 655 13.41 12.85 -4.47
C ALA A 655 11.94 12.79 -4.89
N ILE A 656 11.35 13.92 -5.23
CA ILE A 656 9.96 14.08 -5.68
C ILE A 656 9.99 14.58 -7.12
N ILE A 657 9.15 14.02 -7.99
CA ILE A 657 8.96 14.51 -9.36
C ILE A 657 8.33 15.90 -9.31
N GLU A 658 9.08 16.88 -9.79
CA GLU A 658 8.67 18.28 -9.86
C GLU A 658 7.94 18.56 -11.19
N THR A 659 8.49 18.05 -12.29
CA THR A 659 7.89 18.17 -13.62
C THR A 659 8.43 17.11 -14.58
N ILE A 660 7.69 16.85 -15.65
CA ILE A 660 8.08 15.99 -16.75
C ILE A 660 8.13 16.87 -18.00
N LEU A 661 9.27 16.87 -18.69
CA LEU A 661 9.44 17.55 -19.97
C LEU A 661 9.19 16.52 -21.09
N GLU A 662 8.11 16.71 -21.84
CA GLU A 662 7.77 15.86 -22.97
C GLU A 662 8.78 16.06 -24.12
N GLU A 663 9.26 14.96 -24.71
CA GLU A 663 10.13 14.95 -25.91
C GLU A 663 11.42 15.79 -25.83
N ASN A 664 12.13 15.74 -24.70
CA ASN A 664 13.23 16.70 -24.40
C ASN A 664 14.62 16.32 -24.96
N TYR A 665 14.78 15.21 -25.71
CA TYR A 665 16.04 14.84 -26.36
C TYR A 665 15.92 14.79 -27.88
N LEU A 666 16.96 15.27 -28.56
CA LEU A 666 17.05 15.33 -30.03
C LEU A 666 17.61 14.02 -30.64
N ASP A 667 17.47 12.88 -29.94
CA ASP A 667 17.91 11.57 -30.42
C ASP A 667 16.73 10.71 -30.92
N ASP A 668 17.01 9.72 -31.78
CA ASP A 668 16.00 8.84 -32.40
C ASP A 668 15.49 7.72 -31.45
N VAL A 669 15.60 7.90 -30.14
CA VAL A 669 15.24 6.89 -29.14
C VAL A 669 13.80 7.06 -28.69
N ASP A 670 13.07 5.95 -28.49
CA ASP A 670 11.75 5.95 -27.85
C ASP A 670 11.84 6.35 -26.36
N PHE A 671 10.77 6.91 -25.80
CA PHE A 671 10.68 7.39 -24.39
C PHE A 671 11.61 8.56 -24.08
N ARG A 672 11.33 9.71 -24.71
CA ARG A 672 12.17 10.93 -24.68
C ARG A 672 11.92 11.85 -23.49
N ASP A 673 10.98 11.49 -22.63
CA ASP A 673 10.56 12.37 -21.55
C ASP A 673 11.65 12.50 -20.50
N VAL A 674 11.80 13.71 -19.97
CA VAL A 674 12.76 14.00 -18.89
C VAL A 674 12.01 14.30 -17.61
N ILE A 675 12.24 13.45 -16.63
CA ILE A 675 11.78 13.64 -15.26
C ILE A 675 12.76 14.57 -14.56
N ILE A 676 12.28 15.75 -14.18
CA ILE A 676 12.99 16.63 -13.25
C ILE A 676 12.50 16.32 -11.84
N TYR A 677 13.44 15.98 -10.97
CA TYR A 677 13.16 15.69 -9.57
C TYR A 677 13.87 16.66 -8.64
N ARG A 678 13.33 16.79 -7.43
CA ARG A 678 13.88 17.55 -6.32
C ARG A 678 14.01 16.67 -5.10
N GLN A 679 15.21 16.63 -4.53
CA GLN A 679 15.46 16.14 -3.17
C GLN A 679 15.37 17.32 -2.20
N ASN A 680 14.65 17.14 -1.10
CA ASN A 680 14.70 18.05 0.05
C ASN A 680 15.82 17.64 0.99
N LEU A 681 16.64 18.61 1.42
CA LEU A 681 17.80 18.40 2.28
C LEU A 681 17.61 18.92 3.71
N LYS A 682 16.36 19.25 4.07
CA LYS A 682 16.02 19.74 5.40
C LYS A 682 14.60 19.35 5.76
N TRP A 683 14.37 19.02 7.02
CA TRP A 683 13.02 18.89 7.58
C TRP A 683 12.47 20.26 8.01
N ASN A 684 11.22 20.54 7.66
CA ASN A 684 10.58 21.80 7.98
C ASN A 684 10.12 21.81 9.45
N ASN A 685 10.30 22.91 10.15
CA ASN A 685 9.76 23.09 11.51
C ASN A 685 8.28 23.49 11.46
N GLU A 686 7.47 22.72 10.73
CA GLU A 686 6.02 22.95 10.66
C GLU A 686 5.34 22.42 11.93
N ASN A 687 4.35 23.18 12.42
CA ASN A 687 3.54 22.73 13.55
C ASN A 687 2.76 21.48 13.15
N VAL A 688 3.06 20.36 13.80
CA VAL A 688 2.31 19.10 13.64
C VAL A 688 0.87 19.34 14.06
N LYS A 689 -0.07 19.25 13.12
CA LYS A 689 -1.51 19.27 13.39
C LYS A 689 -1.99 17.83 13.62
N LEU A 690 -2.62 17.60 14.77
CA LEU A 690 -2.68 16.29 15.45
C LEU A 690 -3.94 15.47 15.16
N SER A 691 -4.68 15.77 14.11
CA SER A 691 -6.01 15.20 13.85
C SER A 691 -6.00 13.72 13.43
N SER A 692 -4.84 13.14 13.05
CA SER A 692 -4.75 11.73 12.62
C SER A 692 -3.66 10.89 13.31
N SER A 693 -2.70 11.48 14.03
CA SER A 693 -1.72 10.76 14.85
C SER A 693 -1.01 11.70 15.84
N PRO A 694 -1.21 11.56 17.17
CA PRO A 694 -0.50 12.38 18.16
C PRO A 694 0.89 11.84 18.55
N ILE A 695 1.31 10.74 17.96
CA ILE A 695 2.24 9.80 18.58
C ILE A 695 3.67 10.04 18.07
N LEU A 696 4.35 10.97 18.76
CA LEU A 696 5.79 11.27 18.74
C LEU A 696 6.44 11.86 17.48
N ASN A 697 7.51 12.63 17.74
CA ASN A 697 8.27 13.42 16.77
C ASN A 697 9.72 12.91 16.55
N THR A 698 10.12 11.81 17.19
CA THR A 698 11.52 11.38 17.20
C THR A 698 11.68 10.06 16.44
N PRO A 699 12.52 10.01 15.38
CA PRO A 699 12.80 8.77 14.69
C PRO A 699 13.40 7.73 15.62
N SER A 700 12.80 6.55 15.64
CA SER A 700 13.37 5.34 16.22
C SER A 700 14.00 4.55 15.08
N PHE A 701 15.33 4.54 15.01
CA PHE A 701 16.05 3.89 13.91
C PHE A 701 15.83 2.38 13.85
N ASN A 702 15.41 1.76 14.96
CA ASN A 702 15.01 0.35 15.00
C ASN A 702 13.79 0.05 14.11
N ASP A 703 12.94 1.06 13.84
CA ASP A 703 11.71 0.91 13.07
C ASP A 703 11.89 1.18 11.56
N MET A 704 13.10 1.51 11.10
CA MET A 704 13.37 1.79 9.68
C MET A 704 12.96 0.62 8.78
N GLY A 705 13.18 -0.62 9.21
CA GLY A 705 12.78 -1.81 8.46
C GLY A 705 11.29 -1.85 8.15
N THR A 706 10.46 -1.47 9.13
CA THR A 706 9.00 -1.44 9.05
C THR A 706 8.49 -0.29 8.18
N LEU A 707 9.20 0.85 8.16
CA LEU A 707 8.89 1.96 7.27
C LEU A 707 9.24 1.67 5.80
N VAL A 708 10.33 0.94 5.55
CA VAL A 708 10.81 0.64 4.19
C VAL A 708 10.08 -0.55 3.56
N ASN A 709 9.74 -1.58 4.35
CA ASN A 709 9.10 -2.80 3.85
C ASN A 709 7.59 -2.80 4.06
N LYS A 710 6.91 -3.71 3.36
CA LYS A 710 5.50 -4.05 3.63
C LYS A 710 5.33 -5.54 3.82
N VAL A 711 4.78 -5.95 4.97
CA VAL A 711 4.52 -7.36 5.30
C VAL A 711 3.08 -7.55 5.75
N CYS A 712 2.45 -8.61 5.25
CA CYS A 712 1.14 -9.03 5.70
C CYS A 712 1.30 -9.81 7.00
N LEU A 713 1.17 -9.10 8.11
CA LEU A 713 1.38 -9.65 9.43
C LEU A 713 0.29 -10.67 9.82
N SER A 714 -0.89 -10.64 9.18
CA SER A 714 -1.93 -11.70 9.27
C SER A 714 -1.49 -13.09 8.75
N ASN A 715 -0.22 -13.18 8.33
CA ASN A 715 0.46 -14.41 7.99
C ASN A 715 1.73 -14.64 8.82
N PHE A 716 2.34 -13.60 9.37
CA PHE A 716 3.66 -13.61 10.02
C PHE A 716 3.69 -12.55 11.10
N ILE A 717 4.10 -12.85 12.33
CA ILE A 717 4.12 -11.85 13.39
C ILE A 717 5.55 -11.47 13.78
N ASP A 718 5.77 -10.18 13.98
CA ASP A 718 7.04 -9.65 14.47
C ASP A 718 7.07 -9.62 16.01
N GLU A 719 8.25 -9.78 16.60
CA GLU A 719 8.45 -9.76 18.05
C GLU A 719 8.06 -8.43 18.69
N SER A 720 8.40 -7.31 18.04
CA SER A 720 8.07 -5.96 18.53
C SER A 720 6.57 -5.79 18.67
N PHE A 721 5.80 -6.26 17.68
CA PHE A 721 4.34 -6.22 17.72
C PHE A 721 3.77 -6.95 18.95
N MET A 722 4.21 -8.19 19.20
CA MET A 722 3.73 -8.98 20.34
C MET A 722 4.17 -8.39 21.68
N SER A 723 5.39 -7.87 21.77
CA SER A 723 5.89 -7.19 22.97
C SER A 723 5.05 -5.95 23.30
N ASN A 724 4.78 -5.10 22.31
CA ASN A 724 3.95 -3.91 22.49
C ASN A 724 2.51 -4.30 22.88
N MET A 725 1.95 -5.34 22.27
CA MET A 725 0.61 -5.83 22.62
C MET A 725 0.51 -6.30 24.08
N LYS A 726 1.54 -6.99 24.61
CA LYS A 726 1.59 -7.38 26.02
C LYS A 726 1.56 -6.17 26.96
N HIS A 727 2.19 -5.05 26.57
CA HIS A 727 2.13 -3.82 27.35
C HIS A 727 0.70 -3.25 27.39
N PHE A 728 -0.01 -3.22 26.26
CA PHE A 728 -1.41 -2.79 26.23
C PHE A 728 -2.34 -3.71 27.02
N LYS A 729 -2.11 -5.03 27.00
CA LYS A 729 -2.81 -5.98 27.89
C LYS A 729 -2.64 -5.63 29.37
N ALA A 730 -1.47 -5.15 29.78
CA ALA A 730 -1.18 -4.84 31.18
C ALA A 730 -1.92 -3.59 31.70
N ILE A 731 -2.34 -2.67 30.82
CA ILE A 731 -3.05 -1.44 31.18
C ILE A 731 -4.57 -1.50 30.93
N ALA A 732 -5.04 -2.52 30.21
CA ALA A 732 -6.46 -2.78 29.99
C ALA A 732 -7.13 -3.42 31.23
N PRO A 733 -8.44 -3.21 31.45
CA PRO A 733 -9.19 -3.92 32.50
C PRO A 733 -9.07 -5.44 32.35
N LYS A 734 -9.10 -6.19 33.46
CA LYS A 734 -8.89 -7.65 33.45
C LYS A 734 -9.92 -8.39 32.60
N GLU A 735 -11.13 -7.86 32.56
CA GLU A 735 -12.27 -8.39 31.82
C GLU A 735 -12.17 -8.08 30.31
N LEU A 736 -11.39 -7.06 29.92
CA LEU A 736 -11.25 -6.57 28.54
C LEU A 736 -9.90 -6.97 27.93
N GLN A 737 -9.47 -8.21 28.16
CA GLN A 737 -8.16 -8.69 27.72
C GLN A 737 -8.18 -9.53 26.44
N HIS A 738 -9.29 -9.55 25.70
CA HIS A 738 -9.31 -10.14 24.36
C HIS A 738 -9.19 -9.07 23.27
N PHE A 739 -8.13 -9.14 22.46
CA PHE A 739 -7.68 -8.04 21.61
C PHE A 739 -7.87 -8.26 20.11
N PHE A 740 -8.52 -7.25 19.51
CA PHE A 740 -8.57 -6.78 18.12
C PHE A 740 -7.46 -5.85 17.65
N SER A 741 -6.61 -6.16 16.67
CA SER A 741 -5.99 -5.04 15.89
C SER A 741 -6.92 -4.63 14.77
N ALA A 742 -6.95 -3.35 14.42
CA ALA A 742 -7.76 -2.76 13.35
C ALA A 742 -6.96 -1.65 12.68
N SER A 743 -7.25 -1.34 11.42
CA SER A 743 -6.49 -0.35 10.64
C SER A 743 -7.06 1.07 10.74
N GLY A 744 -8.15 1.27 11.49
CA GLY A 744 -8.76 2.58 11.77
C GLY A 744 -10.04 2.45 12.61
N HIS A 745 -10.73 3.57 12.88
CA HIS A 745 -11.99 3.56 13.65
C HIS A 745 -13.06 2.68 12.98
N SER A 746 -13.22 2.83 11.66
CA SER A 746 -14.23 2.10 10.89
C SER A 746 -14.06 0.57 11.03
N GLU A 747 -12.81 0.07 11.03
CA GLU A 747 -12.57 -1.36 11.22
C GLU A 747 -12.80 -1.81 12.67
N CYS A 748 -12.53 -0.95 13.67
CA CYS A 748 -12.82 -1.27 15.07
C CYS A 748 -14.32 -1.52 15.27
N VAL A 749 -15.15 -0.62 14.73
CA VAL A 749 -16.61 -0.73 14.75
C VAL A 749 -17.06 -2.02 14.08
N ASP A 750 -16.57 -2.28 12.87
CA ASP A 750 -16.92 -3.48 12.10
C ASP A 750 -16.55 -4.77 12.85
N LYS A 751 -15.36 -4.84 13.45
CA LYS A 751 -14.91 -6.04 14.19
C LYS A 751 -15.74 -6.28 15.44
N ILE A 752 -15.96 -5.25 16.25
CA ILE A 752 -16.76 -5.36 17.47
C ILE A 752 -18.20 -5.75 17.11
N TYR A 753 -18.81 -5.06 16.12
CA TYR A 753 -20.15 -5.38 15.63
C TYR A 753 -20.25 -6.85 15.20
N LYS A 754 -19.35 -7.32 14.34
CA LYS A 754 -19.34 -8.70 13.86
C LYS A 754 -19.16 -9.72 14.98
N SER A 755 -18.31 -9.42 15.97
CA SER A 755 -18.09 -10.29 17.13
C SER A 755 -19.37 -10.45 17.96
N ILE A 756 -20.02 -9.33 18.30
CA ILE A 756 -21.27 -9.33 19.06
C ILE A 756 -22.41 -9.99 18.27
N LEU A 757 -22.50 -9.73 16.95
CA LEU A 757 -23.52 -10.30 16.07
C LEU A 757 -23.48 -11.84 16.06
N ILE A 758 -22.27 -12.42 15.98
CA ILE A 758 -22.09 -13.88 15.99
C ILE A 758 -22.47 -14.47 17.34
N LYS A 759 -22.02 -13.87 18.44
CA LYS A 759 -22.35 -14.34 19.80
C LYS A 759 -23.84 -14.24 20.12
N ASN A 760 -24.51 -13.27 19.52
CA ASN A 760 -25.97 -13.12 19.63
C ASN A 760 -26.75 -14.17 18.78
N GLY A 761 -26.08 -14.92 17.91
CA GLY A 761 -26.73 -15.84 16.97
C GLY A 761 -27.61 -15.12 15.94
N LYS A 762 -27.27 -13.86 15.61
CA LYS A 762 -28.02 -12.97 14.70
C LYS A 762 -29.49 -12.71 15.06
N LYS A 763 -29.88 -12.85 16.32
CA LYS A 763 -31.27 -12.56 16.75
C LYS A 763 -31.60 -11.07 16.61
N ARG A 764 -30.61 -10.20 16.83
CA ARG A 764 -30.69 -8.74 16.69
C ARG A 764 -29.56 -8.25 15.79
N THR A 765 -29.84 -7.25 14.95
CA THR A 765 -28.87 -6.69 14.00
C THR A 765 -28.71 -5.17 14.11
N LYS A 766 -29.69 -4.47 14.74
CA LYS A 766 -29.70 -3.02 14.90
C LYS A 766 -28.73 -2.59 16.00
N VAL A 767 -28.12 -1.43 15.83
CA VAL A 767 -27.29 -0.77 16.84
C VAL A 767 -27.83 0.61 17.17
N LEU A 768 -27.51 1.08 18.37
CA LEU A 768 -27.87 2.38 18.90
C LEU A 768 -26.59 3.18 19.16
N SER A 769 -26.62 4.49 18.93
CA SER A 769 -25.56 5.41 19.38
C SER A 769 -26.14 6.71 19.90
N LEU A 770 -25.31 7.57 20.46
CA LEU A 770 -25.71 8.94 20.77
C LEU A 770 -25.64 9.81 19.51
N ASP A 771 -26.48 10.84 19.47
CA ASP A 771 -26.43 11.82 18.40
C ASP A 771 -25.11 12.63 18.46
N ASN A 772 -24.59 12.93 17.27
CA ASN A 772 -23.29 13.60 17.01
C ASN A 772 -22.02 12.83 17.43
N ASP A 773 -22.11 11.58 17.92
CA ASP A 773 -20.93 10.74 18.13
C ASP A 773 -20.25 10.37 16.79
N TYR A 774 -18.92 10.36 16.76
CA TYR A 774 -18.12 9.94 15.61
C TYR A 774 -17.45 8.57 15.80
N PHE A 775 -17.63 7.70 14.80
CA PHE A 775 -17.12 6.32 14.78
C PHE A 775 -16.30 5.99 13.53
N GLY A 776 -16.04 6.96 12.66
CA GLY A 776 -15.43 6.74 11.35
C GLY A 776 -16.44 6.79 10.19
N LYS A 777 -15.97 6.97 8.96
CA LYS A 777 -16.83 7.14 7.76
C LYS A 777 -16.46 6.26 6.57
N GLN A 778 -15.54 5.32 6.77
CA GLN A 778 -14.96 4.48 5.72
C GLN A 778 -15.60 3.09 5.62
N SER A 779 -16.45 2.70 6.59
CA SER A 779 -17.33 1.53 6.50
C SER A 779 -18.81 1.94 6.51
N PHE A 780 -19.70 1.13 5.96
CA PHE A 780 -21.14 1.40 6.03
C PHE A 780 -21.65 1.45 7.47
N MET A 781 -21.21 0.54 8.34
CA MET A 781 -21.66 0.49 9.73
C MET A 781 -21.20 1.75 10.49
N SER A 782 -19.92 2.08 10.42
CA SER A 782 -19.37 3.27 11.09
C SER A 782 -19.96 4.56 10.53
N ALA A 783 -20.13 4.66 9.20
CA ALA A 783 -20.71 5.83 8.56
C ALA A 783 -22.18 6.03 8.96
N THR A 784 -22.95 4.95 9.12
CA THR A 784 -24.32 5.02 9.65
C THR A 784 -24.35 5.45 11.11
N LEU A 785 -23.54 4.85 11.98
CA LEU A 785 -23.42 5.27 13.38
C LEU A 785 -23.02 6.75 13.50
N SER A 786 -22.10 7.20 12.65
CA SER A 786 -21.65 8.60 12.58
C SER A 786 -22.64 9.52 11.84
N GLY A 787 -23.80 9.05 11.40
CA GLY A 787 -24.84 9.87 10.75
C GLY A 787 -24.47 10.39 9.35
N LYS A 788 -23.48 9.79 8.70
CA LYS A 788 -22.99 10.21 7.38
C LYS A 788 -23.81 9.64 6.22
N ILE A 789 -24.48 8.51 6.47
CA ILE A 789 -25.41 7.84 5.56
C ILE A 789 -26.50 7.10 6.34
N ASP A 790 -27.64 6.89 5.70
CA ASP A 790 -28.71 6.01 6.16
C ASP A 790 -28.73 4.75 5.27
N PHE A 791 -27.87 3.78 5.61
CA PHE A 791 -27.81 2.50 4.91
C PHE A 791 -28.37 1.40 5.79
N TYR A 792 -27.87 1.27 7.02
CA TYR A 792 -28.47 0.40 8.04
C TYR A 792 -29.49 1.19 8.90
N PRO A 793 -30.66 0.62 9.23
CA PRO A 793 -31.71 1.31 9.99
C PRO A 793 -31.37 1.33 11.49
N ASN A 794 -30.41 2.17 11.88
CA ASN A 794 -29.95 2.34 13.26
C ASN A 794 -30.50 3.65 13.86
N ALA A 795 -30.90 3.59 15.13
CA ALA A 795 -31.40 4.77 15.85
C ALA A 795 -30.26 5.55 16.51
N LYS A 796 -30.55 6.82 16.83
CA LYS A 796 -29.64 7.71 17.55
C LYS A 796 -30.39 8.39 18.68
N ALA A 797 -29.86 8.31 19.88
CA ALA A 797 -30.42 8.95 21.06
C ALA A 797 -29.85 10.36 21.26
N GLN A 798 -30.72 11.36 21.43
CA GLN A 798 -30.35 12.76 21.67
C GLN A 798 -30.09 13.06 23.15
N SER A 799 -30.61 12.24 24.06
CA SER A 799 -30.48 12.41 25.52
C SER A 799 -30.46 11.07 26.24
N LEU A 800 -30.11 11.06 27.54
CA LEU A 800 -30.22 9.86 28.37
C LEU A 800 -31.65 9.34 28.53
N ALA A 801 -32.65 10.22 28.49
CA ALA A 801 -34.06 9.81 28.55
C ALA A 801 -34.48 9.08 27.26
N ASP A 802 -34.13 9.67 26.13
CA ASP A 802 -34.33 9.10 24.79
C ASP A 802 -33.58 7.77 24.62
N LEU A 803 -32.35 7.69 25.15
CA LEU A 803 -31.58 6.45 25.19
C LEU A 803 -32.33 5.31 25.92
N LYS A 804 -32.93 5.62 27.08
CA LYS A 804 -33.70 4.63 27.85
C LYS A 804 -34.97 4.22 27.11
N GLU A 805 -35.68 5.16 26.49
CA GLU A 805 -36.86 4.88 25.66
C GLU A 805 -36.53 3.96 24.47
N GLU A 806 -35.41 4.21 23.78
CA GLU A 806 -34.95 3.33 22.71
C GLU A 806 -34.60 1.93 23.25
N LEU A 807 -33.84 1.84 24.34
CA LEU A 807 -33.44 0.56 24.93
C LEU A 807 -34.65 -0.28 25.35
N ASP A 808 -35.74 0.32 25.83
CA ASP A 808 -36.98 -0.37 26.23
C ASP A 808 -37.69 -1.09 25.07
N LYS A 809 -37.40 -0.72 23.82
CA LYS A 809 -37.91 -1.44 22.64
C LYS A 809 -37.31 -2.84 22.53
N GLY A 810 -36.14 -3.08 23.13
CA GLY A 810 -35.51 -4.41 23.19
C GLY A 810 -35.04 -4.95 21.83
N GLU A 811 -34.81 -4.09 20.83
CA GLU A 811 -34.43 -4.50 19.47
C GLU A 811 -32.92 -4.41 19.20
N TYR A 812 -32.16 -3.76 20.09
CA TYR A 812 -30.76 -3.42 19.86
C TYR A 812 -29.80 -4.55 20.24
N LEU A 813 -28.83 -4.77 19.35
CA LEU A 813 -27.70 -5.67 19.55
C LEU A 813 -26.67 -5.02 20.48
N ALA A 814 -26.34 -3.76 20.21
CA ALA A 814 -25.35 -3.00 20.95
C ALA A 814 -25.63 -1.49 20.95
N LEU A 815 -25.20 -0.84 22.04
CA LEU A 815 -25.08 0.60 22.21
C LEU A 815 -23.61 1.00 22.06
N PHE A 816 -23.31 1.85 21.08
CA PHE A 816 -22.00 2.45 20.89
C PHE A 816 -21.98 3.86 21.48
N ILE A 817 -21.02 4.14 22.36
CA ILE A 817 -20.76 5.47 22.92
C ILE A 817 -19.42 5.95 22.37
N GLY A 818 -19.46 7.06 21.64
CA GLY A 818 -18.36 7.62 20.87
C GLY A 818 -17.46 8.55 21.67
N ASP A 819 -17.04 9.64 21.04
CA ASP A 819 -16.18 10.68 21.58
C ASP A 819 -16.79 11.44 22.77
N ARG A 820 -18.11 11.40 22.94
CA ARG A 820 -18.80 11.98 24.10
C ARG A 820 -18.69 11.14 25.36
N LEU A 821 -17.95 10.03 25.34
CA LEU A 821 -17.73 9.18 26.52
C LEU A 821 -17.23 9.97 27.74
N GLU A 822 -16.40 11.00 27.56
CA GLU A 822 -15.88 11.82 28.67
C GLU A 822 -16.87 12.85 29.24
N GLU A 823 -18.05 13.01 28.63
CA GLU A 823 -19.12 13.89 29.13
C GLU A 823 -19.91 13.27 30.29
N PHE A 824 -19.86 11.94 30.43
CA PHE A 824 -20.60 11.20 31.43
C PHE A 824 -19.79 10.98 32.70
N SER A 825 -20.43 11.12 33.86
CA SER A 825 -19.87 10.69 35.13
C SER A 825 -19.77 9.16 35.22
N THR A 826 -18.90 8.67 36.10
CA THR A 826 -18.78 7.24 36.41
C THR A 826 -20.13 6.61 36.82
N GLN A 827 -20.95 7.36 37.56
CA GLN A 827 -22.27 6.90 37.98
C GLN A 827 -23.20 6.74 36.78
N GLU A 828 -23.29 7.75 35.90
CA GLU A 828 -24.13 7.69 34.71
C GLU A 828 -23.73 6.55 33.77
N LEU A 829 -22.43 6.33 33.57
CA LEU A 829 -21.95 5.23 32.74
C LEU A 829 -22.33 3.86 33.31
N ASN A 830 -22.24 3.68 34.64
CA ASN A 830 -22.70 2.45 35.29
C ASN A 830 -24.22 2.27 35.12
N GLU A 831 -25.01 3.33 35.30
CA GLU A 831 -26.46 3.29 35.06
C GLU A 831 -26.80 2.91 33.61
N ILE A 832 -26.06 3.45 32.63
CA ILE A 832 -26.23 3.11 31.21
C ILE A 832 -25.91 1.64 30.93
N ILE A 833 -24.82 1.12 31.51
CA ILE A 833 -24.42 -0.28 31.37
C ILE A 833 -25.48 -1.20 31.94
N GLU A 834 -25.89 -0.97 33.20
CA GLU A 834 -26.91 -1.77 33.87
C GLU A 834 -28.24 -1.77 33.11
N TYR A 835 -28.67 -0.59 32.64
CA TYR A 835 -29.92 -0.46 31.88
C TYR A 835 -29.86 -1.15 30.51
N SER A 836 -28.72 -1.05 29.82
CA SER A 836 -28.52 -1.73 28.53
C SER A 836 -28.57 -3.25 28.71
N HIS A 837 -27.90 -3.78 29.74
CA HIS A 837 -27.89 -5.21 30.04
C HIS A 837 -29.27 -5.75 30.41
N LYS A 838 -30.08 -4.98 31.16
CA LYS A 838 -31.48 -5.33 31.46
C LYS A 838 -32.30 -5.55 30.19
N ASN A 839 -31.98 -4.83 29.12
CA ASN A 839 -32.63 -4.93 27.81
C ASN A 839 -31.88 -5.86 26.81
N ALA A 840 -30.89 -6.62 27.30
CA ALA A 840 -30.03 -7.51 26.53
C ALA A 840 -29.24 -6.80 25.39
N THR A 841 -28.91 -5.53 25.60
CA THR A 841 -28.09 -4.71 24.70
C THR A 841 -26.66 -4.66 25.22
N LYS A 842 -25.66 -4.97 24.39
CA LYS A 842 -24.24 -4.88 24.73
C LYS A 842 -23.73 -3.44 24.65
N VAL A 843 -22.76 -3.05 25.48
CA VAL A 843 -22.23 -1.68 25.51
C VAL A 843 -20.80 -1.63 24.97
N VAL A 844 -20.54 -0.68 24.07
CA VAL A 844 -19.25 -0.48 23.40
C VAL A 844 -18.75 0.94 23.62
N PHE A 845 -17.53 1.11 24.13
CA PHE A 845 -16.90 2.42 24.32
C PHE A 845 -15.81 2.72 23.27
N ASN A 846 -15.85 3.93 22.69
CA ASN A 846 -14.71 4.51 21.99
C ASN A 846 -13.84 5.30 22.98
N GLU A 847 -12.73 4.71 23.44
CA GLU A 847 -11.85 5.34 24.43
C GLU A 847 -10.77 6.25 23.82
N SER A 848 -10.78 6.43 22.50
CA SER A 848 -9.70 7.11 21.76
C SER A 848 -9.41 8.53 22.28
N VAL A 849 -10.45 9.35 22.44
CA VAL A 849 -10.31 10.75 22.88
C VAL A 849 -9.73 10.83 24.30
N TYR A 850 -10.30 10.05 25.22
CA TYR A 850 -9.83 10.01 26.61
C TYR A 850 -8.39 9.51 26.70
N PHE A 851 -8.05 8.46 25.96
CA PHE A 851 -6.71 7.88 25.93
C PHE A 851 -5.65 8.89 25.50
N HIS A 852 -5.88 9.63 24.42
CA HIS A 852 -4.91 10.62 23.92
C HIS A 852 -4.68 11.78 24.90
N LYS A 853 -5.74 12.22 25.59
CA LYS A 853 -5.71 13.27 26.60
C LYS A 853 -5.05 12.84 27.90
N ASN A 854 -5.30 11.60 28.35
CA ASN A 854 -4.92 11.15 29.69
C ASN A 854 -3.76 10.15 29.74
N LYS A 855 -3.37 9.56 28.60
CA LYS A 855 -2.45 8.40 28.50
C LYS A 855 -2.91 7.19 29.33
N LYS A 856 -4.23 7.08 29.53
CA LYS A 856 -4.89 6.04 30.32
C LYS A 856 -6.26 5.74 29.72
N MET A 857 -6.76 4.54 30.00
CA MET A 857 -8.12 4.13 29.67
C MET A 857 -9.09 4.65 30.72
N LEU A 858 -10.25 5.15 30.27
CA LEU A 858 -11.32 5.59 31.17
C LEU A 858 -11.86 4.39 31.96
N SER A 859 -12.00 3.25 31.28
CA SER A 859 -12.44 2.00 31.89
C SER A 859 -11.54 1.57 33.04
N THR A 860 -10.21 1.64 32.85
CA THR A 860 -9.22 1.31 33.88
C THR A 860 -9.20 2.33 35.03
N GLU A 861 -9.23 3.63 34.70
CA GLU A 861 -9.11 4.70 35.70
C GLU A 861 -10.33 4.79 36.62
N ASN A 862 -11.52 4.55 36.08
CA ASN A 862 -12.78 4.67 36.82
C ASN A 862 -13.33 3.33 37.32
N GLY A 863 -12.67 2.20 37.00
CA GLY A 863 -13.16 0.86 37.35
C GLY A 863 -14.49 0.49 36.69
N ILE A 864 -14.73 0.98 35.47
CA ILE A 864 -15.94 0.72 34.68
C ILE A 864 -15.58 -0.30 33.59
N THR A 865 -16.49 -1.23 33.28
CA THR A 865 -16.18 -2.30 32.33
C THR A 865 -17.31 -2.52 31.31
N PRO A 866 -17.27 -1.86 30.13
CA PRO A 866 -18.20 -2.14 29.03
C PRO A 866 -18.03 -3.57 28.51
N ASP A 867 -18.90 -4.04 27.61
CA ASP A 867 -18.75 -5.37 26.99
C ASP A 867 -17.60 -5.40 25.98
N ALA A 868 -17.37 -4.28 25.31
CA ALA A 868 -16.20 -4.04 24.48
C ALA A 868 -15.77 -2.56 24.56
N SER A 869 -14.51 -2.30 24.26
CA SER A 869 -14.03 -0.95 23.99
C SER A 869 -13.00 -0.96 22.87
N TYR A 870 -12.65 0.22 22.34
CA TYR A 870 -11.51 0.32 21.44
C TYR A 870 -10.78 1.65 21.60
N ILE A 871 -9.52 1.66 21.21
CA ILE A 871 -8.67 2.85 21.11
C ILE A 871 -8.11 2.91 19.69
N HIS A 872 -8.34 4.01 18.99
CA HIS A 872 -7.59 4.33 17.78
C HIS A 872 -6.39 5.20 18.15
N PHE A 873 -5.17 4.70 17.88
CA PHE A 873 -3.95 5.42 18.22
C PHE A 873 -3.59 6.48 17.17
N GLY A 874 -4.14 6.37 15.96
CA GLY A 874 -3.76 7.21 14.83
C GLY A 874 -2.97 6.45 13.77
N GLY A 875 -2.87 7.03 12.57
CA GLY A 875 -2.30 6.35 11.41
C GLY A 875 -3.13 5.13 11.00
N GLN A 876 -2.53 3.94 11.09
CA GLN A 876 -3.10 2.67 10.65
C GLN A 876 -3.22 1.66 11.82
N ILE A 877 -3.62 2.09 13.01
CA ILE A 877 -3.83 1.16 14.14
C ILE A 877 -4.95 1.60 15.09
N GLY A 878 -5.88 0.69 15.30
CA GLY A 878 -6.84 0.66 16.38
C GLY A 878 -6.75 -0.66 17.12
N LEU A 879 -7.10 -0.63 18.40
CA LEU A 879 -7.06 -1.75 19.31
C LEU A 879 -8.45 -1.96 19.91
N CYS A 880 -9.15 -3.00 19.49
CA CYS A 880 -10.40 -3.44 20.12
C CYS A 880 -10.09 -4.32 21.32
N MET A 881 -10.86 -4.18 22.38
CA MET A 881 -10.75 -4.92 23.63
C MET A 881 -12.12 -5.44 24.00
N LEU A 882 -12.25 -6.74 24.27
CA LEU A 882 -13.52 -7.41 24.42
C LEU A 882 -13.54 -8.30 25.65
N LYS A 883 -14.72 -8.44 26.25
CA LYS A 883 -15.01 -9.53 27.20
C LYS A 883 -15.11 -10.87 26.48
N ASP A 884 -14.79 -11.94 27.21
CA ASP A 884 -14.90 -13.33 26.71
C ASP A 884 -16.30 -13.64 26.14
N GLU A 885 -17.35 -13.13 26.80
CA GLU A 885 -18.75 -13.32 26.39
C GLU A 885 -19.06 -12.82 24.97
N VAL A 886 -18.38 -11.76 24.52
CA VAL A 886 -18.60 -11.13 23.21
C VAL A 886 -17.45 -11.38 22.24
N TYR A 887 -16.34 -11.97 22.71
CA TYR A 887 -15.15 -12.25 21.92
C TYR A 887 -15.34 -13.48 21.02
N GLU A 888 -15.15 -13.31 19.71
CA GLU A 888 -15.21 -14.41 18.77
C GLU A 888 -13.87 -14.68 18.08
N SER A 889 -13.22 -15.81 18.41
CA SER A 889 -11.90 -16.14 17.87
C SER A 889 -11.92 -16.50 16.37
N LYS A 890 -13.04 -16.99 15.82
CA LYS A 890 -13.18 -17.45 14.41
C LYS A 890 -14.62 -17.24 13.91
N PRO A 891 -14.86 -16.96 12.61
CA PRO A 891 -13.95 -16.97 11.46
C PRO A 891 -13.27 -15.63 11.18
N LEU A 892 -13.45 -14.64 12.06
CA LEU A 892 -12.80 -13.36 11.95
C LEU A 892 -11.29 -13.63 12.09
N MET A 893 -10.55 -13.61 10.98
CA MET A 893 -9.09 -13.43 11.06
C MET A 893 -8.93 -11.98 11.50
N MET A 894 -8.89 -11.78 12.82
CA MET A 894 -9.17 -10.50 13.45
C MET A 894 -7.97 -9.56 13.49
N ILE A 895 -6.81 -10.05 13.09
CA ILE A 895 -5.63 -9.22 13.01
C ILE A 895 -5.72 -8.47 11.66
N SER A 896 -6.10 -7.18 11.67
CA SER A 896 -5.66 -6.32 10.56
C SER A 896 -4.19 -6.14 10.85
N THR A 897 -3.31 -6.53 9.95
CA THR A 897 -1.92 -6.20 10.22
C THR A 897 -1.17 -6.12 8.92
N TRP A 898 -0.94 -4.87 8.56
CA TRP A 898 0.20 -4.47 7.76
C TRP A 898 1.30 -4.08 8.75
N ASP A 899 2.55 -4.11 8.30
CA ASP A 899 3.69 -3.47 8.98
C ASP A 899 3.39 -2.06 9.52
N GLY A 900 2.53 -1.28 8.83
CA GLY A 900 2.05 0.02 9.29
C GLY A 900 1.37 -0.02 10.65
N ASP A 901 0.60 -1.09 10.92
CA ASP A 901 -0.09 -1.33 12.20
C ASP A 901 0.95 -1.57 13.32
N ALA A 902 2.00 -2.37 13.04
CA ALA A 902 3.08 -2.61 13.99
C ALA A 902 3.92 -1.37 14.27
N TYR A 903 4.23 -0.60 13.23
CA TYR A 903 4.92 0.68 13.38
C TYR A 903 4.11 1.66 14.23
N ALA A 904 2.82 1.83 13.91
CA ALA A 904 1.97 2.75 14.66
C ALA A 904 1.73 2.29 16.11
N LEU A 905 1.67 0.97 16.36
CA LEU A 905 1.63 0.41 17.72
C LEU A 905 2.94 0.67 18.49
N ALA A 906 4.10 0.52 17.84
CA ALA A 906 5.39 0.80 18.45
C ALA A 906 5.53 2.28 18.82
N GLN A 907 5.08 3.18 17.93
CA GLN A 907 4.98 4.59 18.25
C GLN A 907 4.06 4.82 19.45
N ALA A 908 2.88 4.17 19.49
CA ALA A 908 1.92 4.33 20.58
C ALA A 908 2.51 3.96 21.94
N TYR A 909 3.24 2.84 21.97
CA TYR A 909 4.01 2.41 23.12
C TYR A 909 5.09 3.44 23.53
N GLN A 910 5.85 3.97 22.56
CA GLN A 910 6.84 5.00 22.84
C GLN A 910 6.19 6.28 23.41
N TYR A 911 5.02 6.71 22.89
CA TYR A 911 4.30 7.88 23.40
C TYR A 911 3.82 7.70 24.85
N LEU A 912 3.36 6.50 25.19
CA LEU A 912 2.97 6.14 26.54
C LEU A 912 4.14 6.20 27.52
N THR A 913 5.31 5.71 27.08
CA THR A 913 6.51 5.58 27.92
C THR A 913 7.39 6.84 27.95
N SER A 914 7.14 7.81 27.08
CA SER A 914 7.90 9.06 27.03
C SER A 914 7.37 10.15 27.96
N ASN A 915 8.26 11.08 28.33
CA ASN A 915 7.92 12.33 29.00
C ASN A 915 7.30 13.38 28.07
N THR A 916 6.87 13.01 26.86
CA THR A 916 6.25 13.95 25.92
C THR A 916 4.97 14.52 26.54
N PRO A 917 4.77 15.86 26.51
CA PRO A 917 3.58 16.50 27.08
C PRO A 917 2.28 15.91 26.52
N LYS A 918 1.24 15.89 27.36
CA LYS A 918 -0.13 15.61 26.92
C LYS A 918 -0.50 16.58 25.80
N LYS A 919 -1.09 16.06 24.73
CA LYS A 919 -1.53 16.86 23.58
C LYS A 919 -3.06 16.91 23.55
N GLU A 920 -3.63 18.03 23.13
CA GLU A 920 -5.05 18.08 22.81
C GLU A 920 -5.32 17.21 21.58
N PHE A 921 -6.27 16.28 21.72
CA PHE A 921 -6.75 15.43 20.64
C PHE A 921 -8.27 15.58 20.57
N LYS A 922 -8.79 15.71 19.35
CA LYS A 922 -10.23 15.75 19.08
C LYS A 922 -10.50 14.82 17.90
N CYS A 923 -11.46 13.92 18.06
CA CYS A 923 -12.06 13.20 16.94
C CYS A 923 -12.91 14.21 16.16
N PHE A 924 -12.35 14.88 15.15
CA PHE A 924 -13.13 15.76 14.30
C PHE A 924 -13.84 14.96 13.20
N GLU A 925 -15.09 15.32 12.87
CA GLU A 925 -15.73 14.93 11.60
C GLU A 925 -14.91 15.39 10.39
N ASP A 926 -14.16 16.47 10.61
CA ASP A 926 -13.57 17.30 9.59
C ASP A 926 -12.07 17.43 9.86
N ILE A 927 -11.32 16.69 9.07
CA ILE A 927 -9.90 16.92 8.85
C ILE A 927 -9.72 18.17 7.96
N SER A 928 -10.68 19.11 7.99
CA SER A 928 -10.79 20.22 7.05
C SER A 928 -9.65 21.21 7.21
N TYR A 929 -9.29 21.75 6.04
CA TYR A 929 -8.31 22.79 5.89
C TYR A 929 -8.93 24.13 6.28
N GLU A 930 -8.67 24.64 7.48
CA GLU A 930 -8.82 26.07 7.75
C GLU A 930 -7.47 26.77 7.54
N PHE A 931 -7.30 27.43 6.39
CA PHE A 931 -6.27 28.45 6.19
C PHE A 931 -6.83 29.80 6.60
N GLY A 932 -6.53 30.25 7.81
CA GLY A 932 -6.75 31.64 8.19
C GLY A 932 -5.67 32.53 7.56
N LEU A 933 -5.91 33.09 6.37
CA LEU A 933 -5.14 34.25 5.92
C LEU A 933 -5.65 35.48 6.66
N LYS A 934 -4.75 36.21 7.33
CA LYS A 934 -5.06 37.59 7.73
C LYS A 934 -5.21 38.40 6.44
N ALA A 935 -6.38 39.01 6.24
CA ALA A 935 -6.57 39.98 5.16
C ALA A 935 -5.47 41.06 5.25
N PRO A 936 -4.87 41.49 4.13
CA PRO A 936 -4.02 42.68 4.12
C PRO A 936 -4.77 43.86 4.74
N SER A 937 -4.09 44.64 5.58
CA SER A 937 -4.64 45.81 6.28
C SER A 937 -5.29 46.85 5.35
N ASP A 938 -4.97 46.79 4.07
CA ASP A 938 -5.30 47.80 3.07
C ASP A 938 -6.77 47.79 2.64
N PHE A 939 -7.55 46.77 3.05
CA PHE A 939 -8.99 46.68 2.75
C PHE A 939 -9.92 47.15 3.89
N GLY A 940 -9.37 47.71 4.98
CA GLY A 940 -10.16 48.45 5.98
C GLY A 940 -11.21 47.64 6.76
N ASN A 941 -11.15 46.31 6.73
CA ASN A 941 -12.14 45.45 7.39
C ASN A 941 -11.45 44.49 8.37
N SER A 942 -11.81 44.57 9.65
CA SER A 942 -11.26 43.74 10.75
C SER A 942 -11.90 42.35 10.87
N GLY A 943 -12.81 42.00 9.95
CA GLY A 943 -13.50 40.72 9.92
C GLY A 943 -12.62 39.58 9.39
N LYS A 944 -12.67 38.42 10.06
CA LYS A 944 -12.17 37.15 9.51
C LYS A 944 -13.07 36.73 8.35
N TRP A 945 -12.51 36.55 7.17
CA TRP A 945 -13.20 35.93 6.04
C TRP A 945 -12.96 34.44 6.08
N PHE A 946 -14.04 33.65 6.03
CA PHE A 946 -13.97 32.20 5.93
C PHE A 946 -14.27 31.83 4.47
N PHE A 947 -13.32 31.19 3.81
CA PHE A 947 -13.52 30.58 2.50
C PHE A 947 -13.54 29.07 2.69
N THR A 948 -14.65 28.44 2.35
CA THR A 948 -14.73 27.00 2.10
C THR A 948 -14.34 26.77 0.63
N CYS A 949 -13.28 26.01 0.37
CA CYS A 949 -12.95 25.53 -0.97
C CYS A 949 -13.38 24.07 -1.08
#